data_AF-A0A644UQ91-F1
#
_entry.id   AF-A0A644UQ91-F1
#
_cell.length_a   1.000
_cell.length_b   1.000
_cell.length_c   1.000
_cell.angle_alpha   90.00
_cell.angle_beta   90.00
_cell.angle_gamma   90.00
#
_symmetry.space_group_name_H-M   'P 1'
#
loop_
_entity.id
_entity.type
_entity.pdbx_description
1 polymer ?
#
loop_
_entity_poly.entity_id
_entity_poly.type
_entity_poly.pdbx_seq_one_letter_code
_entity_poly.pdbx_strand_id
1 'polypeptide(L)'
;MKRTIYKSFVVLLSMVSLTPFLSAQSLKKQKPLVIEQQGSFAVGGTVITNPGTFDPYKPTPEGQTFHGDHAYVFYQIPVNAKKYPLIMWHGIGQFSKTWETTPDGREGFQNIFLRRGFGVYVIDQPRRGNAGRSTAPATIDPVADEQHWFGVFRVGIWPNYYDNVQFARDSETLNQYFRAMTPSIGPIDLNVTTDAASELLNKTGPAILVTHSHSGGMGWITAIKNKNVKAIVSYEPGSGFVFPEGEVPQPVESSSGALQATSVPLDDFKSLTKIPIIIYYGDNIPETLSPNAAADGWRARLIMARLWRDVVNKYGGDVTVAHLPEIGIKGNTHFPFSDLNNIEIADLMSKWLKDKFPQYMFAQNNSTDRMALQPKDQSIIAISALTAKGDLVNLKPAINKGLESGLTINEIKEAIVHLYAYCGFPRSIRGLQTFMEVVDERKEKGIIDETGPDISPINNEASKYDRGKQILAELTKMPQDGKPAGYAAFAPVIEVFLKEHLFADIFERDILTYAQRELVTVSVISAIGGAEPMLRSHLNICLNVGLSPQQLKEFVDIIQCTLGDKEGHDARAVLNEVLKAKNLNTSAQEAACTRLDQTLLFPKGEKIKNSNFTGTAYLQMLVEADSQNNNSIGNVTFEPGARTKWHIHPAGQILLVTDGVGYVQEKGKPKRVVRKGDVVVFPPNVSHWHGASADSAFVQIAITGREKGETIWQEIVTDEEYRQ
;
A
#
# COMPACT_ATOMS: atom_id res chain seq x y z
N MET A 1 -23.99 76.53 44.33
CA MET A 1 -23.78 75.73 45.57
C MET A 1 -23.20 74.38 45.16
N LYS A 2 -21.98 74.06 45.64
CA LYS A 2 -21.24 72.78 45.64
C LYS A 2 -20.92 72.04 44.31
N ARG A 3 -19.59 71.87 44.14
CA ARG A 3 -18.77 71.02 43.24
C ARG A 3 -19.34 69.64 42.90
N THR A 4 -18.97 69.06 41.74
CA THR A 4 -18.32 67.72 41.62
C THR A 4 -17.79 67.42 40.18
N ILE A 5 -16.46 67.33 40.07
CA ILE A 5 -15.57 66.41 39.31
C ILE A 5 -15.88 66.03 37.83
N TYR A 6 -15.00 66.49 36.94
CA TYR A 6 -14.73 65.94 35.60
C TYR A 6 -13.93 64.62 35.69
N LYS A 7 -14.39 63.56 35.02
CA LYS A 7 -13.53 62.50 34.47
C LYS A 7 -14.09 61.97 33.15
N SER A 8 -13.35 62.20 32.08
CA SER A 8 -13.53 61.61 30.76
C SER A 8 -13.38 60.09 30.83
N PHE A 9 -14.36 59.35 30.33
CA PHE A 9 -14.27 57.90 30.12
C PHE A 9 -14.02 57.63 28.64
N VAL A 10 -12.91 56.94 28.37
CA VAL A 10 -12.48 56.44 27.07
C VAL A 10 -13.42 55.32 26.62
N VAL A 11 -13.84 55.38 25.36
CA VAL A 11 -14.61 54.35 24.66
C VAL A 11 -13.77 53.08 24.56
N LEU A 12 -14.18 52.00 25.24
CA LEU A 12 -13.66 50.65 25.03
C LEU A 12 -14.59 49.92 24.06
N LEU A 13 -14.14 49.74 22.82
CA LEU A 13 -14.80 48.86 21.85
C LEU A 13 -14.52 47.40 22.27
N SER A 14 -15.50 46.75 22.89
CA SER A 14 -15.44 45.30 23.11
C SER A 14 -15.79 44.58 21.81
N MET A 15 -14.76 44.22 21.02
CA MET A 15 -14.88 43.18 19.99
C MET A 15 -15.18 41.86 20.70
N VAL A 16 -16.43 41.42 20.65
CA VAL A 16 -16.78 40.03 20.92
C VAL A 16 -16.26 39.23 19.72
N SER A 17 -15.04 38.71 19.84
CA SER A 17 -14.54 37.68 18.94
C SER A 17 -15.35 36.41 19.17
N LEU A 18 -16.39 36.21 18.36
CA LEU A 18 -16.93 34.87 18.12
C LEU A 18 -15.80 34.06 17.48
N THR A 19 -15.06 33.30 18.30
CA THR A 19 -14.25 32.20 17.81
C THR A 19 -15.22 31.11 17.35
N PRO A 20 -15.30 30.77 16.05
CA PRO A 20 -15.91 29.52 15.68
C PRO A 20 -15.04 28.42 16.31
N PHE A 21 -15.64 27.58 17.14
CA PHE A 21 -15.08 26.27 17.48
C PHE A 21 -15.13 25.41 16.20
N LEU A 22 -14.32 25.76 15.21
CA LEU A 22 -13.83 24.80 14.26
C LEU A 22 -12.89 23.90 15.06
N SER A 23 -13.41 22.76 15.49
CA SER A 23 -12.58 21.59 15.77
C SER A 23 -11.86 21.23 14.47
N ALA A 24 -10.79 21.97 14.16
CA ALA A 24 -9.76 21.52 13.25
C ALA A 24 -9.09 20.35 13.96
N GLN A 25 -9.69 19.15 13.82
CA GLN A 25 -8.93 17.93 13.96
C GLN A 25 -7.70 18.12 13.08
N SER A 26 -6.53 17.95 13.69
CA SER A 26 -5.29 17.74 12.97
C SER A 26 -5.49 16.55 12.04
N LEU A 27 -5.99 16.80 10.83
CA LEU A 27 -5.98 15.85 9.74
C LEU A 27 -4.51 15.62 9.45
N LYS A 28 -3.93 14.55 10.01
CA LYS A 28 -2.73 13.94 9.43
C LYS A 28 -3.01 13.88 7.94
N LYS A 29 -2.24 14.62 7.15
CA LYS A 29 -2.37 14.71 5.69
C LYS A 29 -2.35 13.27 5.15
N GLN A 30 -3.51 12.70 4.88
CA GLN A 30 -3.60 11.34 4.34
C GLN A 30 -2.98 11.38 2.95
N LYS A 31 -2.21 10.34 2.61
CA LYS A 31 -1.61 10.23 1.27
C LYS A 31 -2.73 10.23 0.22
N PRO A 32 -2.54 10.89 -0.93
CA PRO A 32 -3.52 10.84 -2.02
C PRO A 32 -3.76 9.39 -2.45
N LEU A 33 -5.00 9.08 -2.88
CA LEU A 33 -5.30 7.82 -3.56
C LEU A 33 -4.77 7.92 -4.98
N VAL A 34 -3.92 6.97 -5.38
CA VAL A 34 -3.44 6.91 -6.76
C VAL A 34 -4.13 5.75 -7.48
N ILE A 35 -4.89 6.12 -8.50
CA ILE A 35 -5.81 5.25 -9.21
C ILE A 35 -5.26 5.03 -10.61
N GLU A 36 -5.03 3.77 -10.96
CA GLU A 36 -4.56 3.38 -12.29
C GLU A 36 -5.69 3.48 -13.31
N GLN A 37 -6.88 3.00 -12.95
CA GLN A 37 -8.08 3.07 -13.79
C GLN A 37 -9.31 3.33 -12.92
N GLN A 38 -10.22 4.15 -13.43
CA GLN A 38 -11.56 4.27 -12.87
C GLN A 38 -12.58 4.56 -13.97
N GLY A 39 -13.82 4.21 -13.70
CA GLY A 39 -14.92 4.53 -14.59
C GLY A 39 -16.20 3.86 -14.12
N SER A 40 -17.18 3.84 -15.01
CA SER A 40 -18.45 3.17 -14.76
C SER A 40 -18.98 2.48 -16.00
N PHE A 41 -19.79 1.46 -15.81
CA PHE A 41 -20.50 0.78 -16.89
C PHE A 41 -21.79 0.11 -16.37
N ALA A 42 -22.72 -0.17 -17.27
CA ALA A 42 -23.86 -1.04 -17.01
C ALA A 42 -23.49 -2.49 -17.35
N VAL A 43 -24.09 -3.46 -16.64
CA VAL A 43 -23.85 -4.90 -16.87
C VAL A 43 -25.10 -5.73 -16.62
N GLY A 44 -25.27 -6.80 -17.39
CA GLY A 44 -26.49 -7.60 -17.40
C GLY A 44 -27.69 -6.85 -17.99
N GLY A 45 -28.89 -7.22 -17.54
CA GLY A 45 -30.15 -6.65 -18.00
C GLY A 45 -30.75 -7.35 -19.22
N THR A 46 -31.93 -6.88 -19.60
CA THR A 46 -32.74 -7.43 -20.68
C THR A 46 -33.19 -6.34 -21.64
N VAL A 47 -33.55 -6.75 -22.87
CA VAL A 47 -34.07 -5.86 -23.90
C VAL A 47 -35.49 -6.26 -24.24
N ILE A 48 -36.44 -5.34 -24.06
CA ILE A 48 -37.80 -5.47 -24.62
C ILE A 48 -37.74 -4.96 -26.05
N THR A 49 -38.30 -5.71 -27.00
CA THR A 49 -38.40 -5.29 -28.41
C THR A 49 -39.86 -5.32 -28.83
N ASN A 50 -40.35 -4.18 -29.33
CA ASN A 50 -41.68 -4.11 -29.91
C ASN A 50 -41.67 -4.75 -31.30
N PRO A 51 -42.72 -5.51 -31.68
CA PRO A 51 -42.80 -6.10 -33.02
C PRO A 51 -42.86 -5.01 -34.11
N GLY A 52 -42.39 -5.34 -35.32
CA GLY A 52 -42.36 -4.45 -36.48
C GLY A 52 -41.01 -3.79 -36.74
N THR A 53 -40.99 -2.71 -37.53
CA THR A 53 -39.77 -2.03 -37.99
C THR A 53 -39.84 -0.54 -37.64
N PHE A 54 -38.77 -0.02 -37.03
CA PHE A 54 -38.68 1.41 -36.70
C PHE A 54 -38.46 2.27 -37.95
N ASP A 55 -39.32 3.26 -38.16
CA ASP A 55 -39.16 4.30 -39.18
C ASP A 55 -38.63 5.60 -38.54
N PRO A 56 -37.37 6.02 -38.82
CA PRO A 56 -36.81 7.22 -38.21
C PRO A 56 -37.48 8.52 -38.67
N TYR A 57 -38.25 8.49 -39.76
CA TYR A 57 -38.97 9.65 -40.28
C TYR A 57 -40.44 9.68 -39.85
N LYS A 58 -40.96 8.57 -39.31
CA LYS A 58 -42.30 8.45 -38.73
C LYS A 58 -42.21 7.68 -37.41
N PRO A 59 -41.82 8.36 -36.31
CA PRO A 59 -41.57 7.69 -35.05
C PRO A 59 -42.84 7.00 -34.52
N THR A 60 -42.81 5.67 -34.47
CA THR A 60 -43.86 4.84 -33.87
C THR A 60 -43.25 3.84 -32.88
N PRO A 61 -44.07 3.12 -32.08
CA PRO A 61 -43.57 2.10 -31.16
C PRO A 61 -42.95 0.88 -31.84
N GLU A 62 -43.31 0.56 -33.09
CA GLU A 62 -42.86 -0.65 -33.78
C GLU A 62 -41.34 -0.69 -33.96
N GLY A 63 -40.75 -1.88 -33.75
CA GLY A 63 -39.30 -2.10 -33.86
C GLY A 63 -38.43 -1.37 -32.82
N GLN A 64 -39.02 -0.58 -31.92
CA GLN A 64 -38.30 0.08 -30.81
C GLN A 64 -37.79 -0.94 -29.80
N THR A 65 -36.69 -0.60 -29.13
CA THR A 65 -36.11 -1.41 -28.06
C THR A 65 -36.02 -0.64 -26.74
N PHE A 66 -36.18 -1.34 -25.63
CA PHE A 66 -36.02 -0.81 -24.28
C PHE A 66 -35.05 -1.69 -23.50
N HIS A 67 -33.87 -1.16 -23.22
CA HIS A 67 -32.85 -1.83 -22.41
C HIS A 67 -33.09 -1.47 -20.93
N GLY A 68 -33.26 -2.46 -20.07
CA GLY A 68 -33.50 -2.26 -18.65
C GLY A 68 -32.98 -3.41 -17.79
N ASP A 69 -33.18 -3.33 -16.48
CA ASP A 69 -32.81 -4.37 -15.50
C ASP A 69 -31.30 -4.70 -15.43
N HIS A 70 -30.44 -3.80 -15.93
CA HIS A 70 -29.00 -3.89 -15.74
C HIS A 70 -28.60 -3.45 -14.33
N ALA A 71 -27.45 -3.91 -13.84
CA ALA A 71 -26.77 -3.27 -12.72
C ALA A 71 -25.94 -2.09 -13.23
N TYR A 72 -25.78 -1.07 -12.39
CA TYR A 72 -24.78 -0.02 -12.59
C TYR A 72 -23.54 -0.35 -11.75
N VAL A 73 -22.37 -0.12 -12.31
CA VAL A 73 -21.10 -0.42 -11.66
C VAL A 73 -20.20 0.79 -11.78
N PHE A 74 -19.71 1.29 -10.64
CA PHE A 74 -18.57 2.19 -10.57
C PHE A 74 -17.36 1.39 -10.09
N TYR A 75 -16.21 1.56 -10.74
CA TYR A 75 -15.00 0.83 -10.38
C TYR A 75 -13.79 1.75 -10.25
N GLN A 76 -12.89 1.37 -9.33
CA GLN A 76 -11.57 1.97 -9.17
C GLN A 76 -10.55 0.86 -8.98
N ILE A 77 -9.48 0.92 -9.76
CA ILE A 77 -8.35 0.00 -9.70
C ILE A 77 -7.15 0.82 -9.23
N PRO A 78 -6.58 0.53 -8.04
CA PRO A 78 -5.38 1.19 -7.60
C PRO A 78 -4.20 0.65 -8.39
N VAL A 79 -3.14 1.44 -8.49
CA VAL A 79 -1.86 0.93 -9.00
C VAL A 79 -1.43 -0.31 -8.22
N ASN A 80 -0.95 -1.34 -8.94
CA ASN A 80 -0.57 -2.64 -8.36
C ASN A 80 -1.70 -3.35 -7.59
N ALA A 81 -2.91 -3.34 -8.16
CA ALA A 81 -4.07 -3.97 -7.56
C ALA A 81 -3.83 -5.44 -7.16
N LYS A 82 -4.38 -5.83 -6.01
CA LYS A 82 -4.45 -7.21 -5.56
C LYS A 82 -5.24 -8.05 -6.57
N LYS A 83 -4.85 -9.32 -6.68
CA LYS A 83 -5.31 -10.26 -7.72
C LYS A 83 -6.82 -10.38 -7.85
N TYR A 84 -7.56 -10.40 -6.74
CA TYR A 84 -9.03 -10.47 -6.80
C TYR A 84 -9.60 -9.14 -6.31
N PRO A 85 -10.38 -8.44 -7.15
CA PRO A 85 -11.07 -7.24 -6.72
C PRO A 85 -12.22 -7.57 -5.77
N LEU A 86 -12.70 -6.54 -5.08
CA LEU A 86 -13.86 -6.59 -4.21
C LEU A 86 -15.08 -6.05 -4.95
N ILE A 87 -16.14 -6.85 -5.07
CA ILE A 87 -17.45 -6.42 -5.57
C ILE A 87 -18.32 -6.10 -4.35
N MET A 88 -18.58 -4.82 -4.10
CA MET A 88 -19.32 -4.32 -2.94
C MET A 88 -20.80 -4.13 -3.28
N TRP A 89 -21.66 -4.87 -2.59
CA TRP A 89 -23.07 -5.05 -2.92
C TRP A 89 -23.97 -4.69 -1.74
N HIS A 90 -24.67 -3.57 -1.86
CA HIS A 90 -25.56 -3.01 -0.83
C HIS A 90 -26.81 -3.87 -0.53
N GLY A 91 -27.54 -3.53 0.53
CA GLY A 91 -28.79 -4.17 0.94
C GLY A 91 -30.08 -3.55 0.38
N ILE A 92 -31.22 -3.87 1.01
CA ILE A 92 -32.53 -3.32 0.65
C ILE A 92 -32.65 -1.84 1.05
N GLY A 93 -33.36 -1.03 0.24
CA GLY A 93 -33.54 0.40 0.49
C GLY A 93 -32.27 1.25 0.40
N GLN A 94 -31.16 0.65 -0.01
CA GLN A 94 -29.82 1.25 -0.09
C GLN A 94 -29.29 1.18 -1.52
N PHE A 95 -28.14 1.82 -1.77
CA PHE A 95 -27.42 1.81 -3.05
C PHE A 95 -25.90 1.94 -2.80
N SER A 96 -25.09 2.24 -3.83
CA SER A 96 -23.62 2.38 -3.75
C SER A 96 -23.13 3.15 -2.51
N LYS A 97 -23.85 4.21 -2.12
CA LYS A 97 -23.63 5.07 -0.96
C LYS A 97 -23.34 4.32 0.36
N THR A 98 -23.84 3.09 0.50
CA THR A 98 -23.52 2.15 1.59
C THR A 98 -22.01 2.00 1.83
N TRP A 99 -21.20 1.99 0.77
CA TRP A 99 -19.76 1.72 0.84
C TRP A 99 -18.87 2.96 0.67
N GLU A 100 -19.47 4.08 0.25
CA GLU A 100 -18.81 5.36 0.03
C GLU A 100 -18.57 6.11 1.36
N THR A 101 -18.37 7.43 1.35
CA THR A 101 -18.20 8.25 2.56
C THR A 101 -19.25 7.94 3.64
N THR A 102 -18.83 7.73 4.88
CA THR A 102 -19.78 7.49 6.00
C THR A 102 -20.72 8.69 6.22
N PRO A 103 -21.89 8.50 6.89
CA PRO A 103 -22.84 9.59 7.11
C PRO A 103 -22.24 10.80 7.87
N ASP A 104 -21.23 10.56 8.71
CA ASP A 104 -20.50 11.60 9.46
C ASP A 104 -19.26 12.14 8.72
N GLY A 105 -19.03 11.73 7.47
CA GLY A 105 -18.01 12.32 6.58
C GLY A 105 -16.64 11.61 6.56
N ARG A 106 -16.44 10.53 7.33
CA ARG A 106 -15.22 9.70 7.26
C ARG A 106 -15.18 8.82 6.00
N GLU A 107 -14.02 8.26 5.69
CA GLU A 107 -13.87 7.27 4.61
C GLU A 107 -14.70 6.01 4.89
N GLY A 108 -15.41 5.53 3.87
CA GLY A 108 -16.00 4.20 3.87
C GLY A 108 -15.14 3.17 3.14
N PHE A 109 -15.68 1.95 3.05
CA PHE A 109 -14.95 0.78 2.54
C PHE A 109 -14.44 0.93 1.11
N GLN A 110 -15.14 1.66 0.25
CA GLN A 110 -14.65 1.97 -1.11
C GLN A 110 -13.24 2.55 -1.07
N ASN A 111 -13.03 3.62 -0.31
CA ASN A 111 -11.73 4.28 -0.21
C ASN A 111 -10.74 3.47 0.64
N ILE A 112 -11.21 2.89 1.75
CA ILE A 112 -10.34 2.14 2.66
C ILE A 112 -9.71 0.95 1.93
N PHE A 113 -10.48 0.16 1.18
CA PHE A 113 -9.95 -1.01 0.47
C PHE A 113 -9.21 -0.65 -0.80
N LEU A 114 -9.57 0.44 -1.48
CA LEU A 114 -8.76 1.00 -2.57
C LEU A 114 -7.36 1.38 -2.06
N ARG A 115 -7.27 2.02 -0.88
CA ARG A 115 -6.01 2.35 -0.21
C ARG A 115 -5.22 1.12 0.23
N ARG A 116 -5.90 0.02 0.54
CA ARG A 116 -5.31 -1.29 0.85
C ARG A 116 -4.93 -2.10 -0.41
N GLY A 117 -5.01 -1.48 -1.59
CA GLY A 117 -4.55 -2.04 -2.85
C GLY A 117 -5.54 -3.00 -3.51
N PHE A 118 -6.82 -3.00 -3.13
CA PHE A 118 -7.83 -3.78 -3.84
C PHE A 118 -8.44 -2.96 -4.97
N GLY A 119 -8.64 -3.60 -6.13
CA GLY A 119 -9.64 -3.09 -7.07
C GLY A 119 -11.02 -3.17 -6.42
N VAL A 120 -11.81 -2.10 -6.50
CA VAL A 120 -13.15 -2.02 -5.92
C VAL A 120 -14.17 -1.78 -7.02
N TYR A 121 -15.25 -2.58 -7.01
CA TYR A 121 -16.40 -2.45 -7.89
C TYR A 121 -17.62 -2.26 -7.00
N VAL A 122 -18.14 -1.04 -6.94
CA VAL A 122 -19.34 -0.72 -6.16
C VAL A 122 -20.53 -0.75 -7.11
N ILE A 123 -21.55 -1.55 -6.76
CA ILE A 123 -22.68 -1.78 -7.66
C ILE A 123 -23.96 -1.18 -7.10
N ASP A 124 -24.77 -0.59 -7.98
CA ASP A 124 -26.21 -0.46 -7.76
C ASP A 124 -26.87 -1.63 -8.46
N GLN A 125 -27.54 -2.48 -7.67
CA GLN A 125 -28.24 -3.64 -8.22
C GLN A 125 -29.39 -3.22 -9.16
N PRO A 126 -29.87 -4.10 -10.06
CA PRO A 126 -30.98 -3.78 -10.94
C PRO A 126 -32.17 -3.15 -10.22
N ARG A 127 -32.74 -2.12 -10.84
CA ARG A 127 -33.90 -1.35 -10.34
C ARG A 127 -33.61 -0.50 -9.10
N ARG A 128 -32.34 -0.19 -8.80
CA ARG A 128 -31.94 0.64 -7.64
C ARG A 128 -30.98 1.75 -8.04
N GLY A 129 -31.07 2.93 -7.43
CA GLY A 129 -30.10 4.01 -7.64
C GLY A 129 -29.90 4.36 -9.12
N ASN A 130 -28.64 4.36 -9.58
CA ASN A 130 -28.31 4.63 -10.98
C ASN A 130 -28.79 3.53 -11.94
N ALA A 131 -29.10 2.33 -11.44
CA ALA A 131 -29.69 1.22 -12.18
C ALA A 131 -31.24 1.26 -12.20
N GLY A 132 -31.84 2.45 -12.10
CA GLY A 132 -33.29 2.64 -11.99
C GLY A 132 -34.11 2.33 -13.26
N ARG A 133 -33.47 2.03 -14.40
CA ARG A 133 -34.16 1.72 -15.65
C ARG A 133 -34.71 0.29 -15.64
N SER A 134 -35.84 0.11 -14.98
CA SER A 134 -36.55 -1.17 -14.84
C SER A 134 -37.33 -1.56 -16.08
N THR A 135 -37.40 -2.87 -16.39
CA THR A 135 -38.37 -3.39 -17.38
C THR A 135 -39.74 -3.70 -16.78
N ALA A 136 -39.83 -3.78 -15.44
CA ALA A 136 -41.07 -3.97 -14.73
C ALA A 136 -41.70 -2.60 -14.36
N PRO A 137 -43.03 -2.44 -14.53
CA PRO A 137 -43.71 -1.23 -14.09
C PRO A 137 -43.66 -1.08 -12.56
N ALA A 138 -43.63 0.16 -12.09
CA ALA A 138 -43.58 0.48 -10.67
C ALA A 138 -44.31 1.79 -10.37
N THR A 139 -44.96 1.87 -9.20
CA THR A 139 -45.44 3.12 -8.59
C THR A 139 -44.63 3.32 -7.31
N ILE A 140 -44.08 4.53 -7.12
CA ILE A 140 -43.21 4.85 -5.99
C ILE A 140 -43.84 5.97 -5.18
N ASP A 141 -44.31 5.61 -3.99
CA ASP A 141 -44.90 6.55 -3.04
C ASP A 141 -43.90 6.82 -1.91
N PRO A 142 -43.69 8.10 -1.50
CA PRO A 142 -42.92 8.39 -0.30
C PRO A 142 -43.60 7.82 0.94
N VAL A 143 -42.84 7.11 1.78
CA VAL A 143 -43.32 6.56 3.05
C VAL A 143 -42.51 7.19 4.19
N ALA A 144 -43.19 7.67 5.23
CA ALA A 144 -42.55 8.20 6.43
C ALA A 144 -42.24 7.05 7.42
N ASP A 145 -41.13 6.34 7.19
CA ASP A 145 -40.74 5.13 7.93
C ASP A 145 -39.32 5.20 8.55
N GLU A 146 -38.69 6.37 8.58
CA GLU A 146 -37.31 6.54 9.05
C GLU A 146 -37.08 6.02 10.49
N GLN A 147 -38.05 6.21 11.39
CA GLN A 147 -37.95 5.71 12.78
C GLN A 147 -37.98 4.19 12.85
N HIS A 148 -38.69 3.54 11.92
CA HIS A 148 -38.65 2.08 11.79
C HIS A 148 -37.25 1.63 11.38
N TRP A 149 -36.67 2.27 10.37
CA TRP A 149 -35.31 1.97 9.90
C TRP A 149 -34.24 2.23 10.96
N PHE A 150 -34.37 3.29 11.77
CA PHE A 150 -33.49 3.54 12.91
C PHE A 150 -33.43 2.35 13.87
N GLY A 151 -34.58 1.76 14.18
CA GLY A 151 -34.69 0.55 15.01
C GLY A 151 -34.16 -0.69 14.30
N VAL A 152 -34.53 -0.91 13.03
CA VAL A 152 -34.07 -2.08 12.23
C VAL A 152 -32.56 -2.06 12.08
N PHE A 153 -31.95 -0.88 11.91
CA PHE A 153 -30.50 -0.76 11.78
C PHE A 153 -29.76 -0.77 13.11
N ARG A 154 -30.50 -0.93 14.22
CA ARG A 154 -29.98 -1.04 15.58
C ARG A 154 -29.11 0.15 15.99
N VAL A 155 -29.47 1.35 15.53
CA VAL A 155 -28.85 2.60 16.00
C VAL A 155 -29.31 2.91 17.43
N GLY A 156 -30.54 2.50 17.76
CA GLY A 156 -31.11 2.62 19.09
C GLY A 156 -32.58 2.23 19.11
N ILE A 157 -33.28 2.68 20.15
CA ILE A 157 -34.74 2.60 20.28
C ILE A 157 -35.26 4.04 20.18
N TRP A 158 -35.83 4.40 19.02
CA TRP A 158 -36.24 5.77 18.73
C TRP A 158 -37.02 6.41 19.89
N PRO A 159 -36.70 7.65 20.31
CA PRO A 159 -35.70 8.55 19.72
C PRO A 159 -34.27 8.38 20.28
N ASN A 160 -34.05 7.40 21.15
CA ASN A 160 -32.80 7.26 21.89
C ASN A 160 -31.82 6.34 21.17
N TYR A 161 -30.55 6.74 21.13
CA TYR A 161 -29.44 5.91 20.68
C TYR A 161 -29.12 4.85 21.74
N TYR A 162 -28.59 3.69 21.35
CA TYR A 162 -27.96 2.81 22.34
C TYR A 162 -26.73 3.51 22.94
N ASP A 163 -26.46 3.28 24.23
CA ASP A 163 -25.35 3.93 24.93
C ASP A 163 -23.99 3.58 24.32
N ASN A 164 -23.81 2.32 23.91
CA ASN A 164 -22.58 1.80 23.33
C ASN A 164 -22.48 1.97 21.80
N VAL A 165 -23.49 2.54 21.12
CA VAL A 165 -23.55 2.52 19.65
C VAL A 165 -22.34 3.20 19.00
N GLN A 166 -21.77 2.56 17.98
CA GLN A 166 -20.68 3.08 17.15
C GLN A 166 -21.23 3.98 16.03
N PHE A 167 -22.10 4.92 16.37
CA PHE A 167 -22.75 5.83 15.42
C PHE A 167 -22.70 7.26 15.93
N ALA A 168 -22.31 8.21 15.08
CA ALA A 168 -22.24 9.62 15.45
C ALA A 168 -23.64 10.20 15.75
N ARG A 169 -23.75 10.96 16.84
CA ARG A 169 -25.05 11.39 17.40
C ARG A 169 -25.45 12.82 17.01
N ASP A 170 -24.67 13.49 16.17
CA ASP A 170 -25.06 14.80 15.65
C ASP A 170 -26.21 14.66 14.64
N SER A 171 -27.04 15.70 14.56
CA SER A 171 -28.23 15.68 13.71
C SER A 171 -27.92 15.59 12.23
N GLU A 172 -26.74 16.06 11.79
CA GLU A 172 -26.36 16.03 10.39
C GLU A 172 -26.02 14.61 9.95
N THR A 173 -25.32 13.83 10.79
CA THR A 173 -25.08 12.40 10.54
C THR A 173 -26.39 11.65 10.29
N LEU A 174 -27.40 11.84 11.15
CA LEU A 174 -28.69 11.17 10.99
C LEU A 174 -29.44 11.65 9.72
N ASN A 175 -29.36 12.94 9.40
CA ASN A 175 -29.89 13.50 8.15
C ASN A 175 -29.22 12.87 6.91
N GLN A 176 -27.89 12.73 6.90
CA GLN A 176 -27.16 12.06 5.80
C GLN A 176 -27.51 10.58 5.71
N TYR A 177 -27.72 9.92 6.86
CA TYR A 177 -28.02 8.49 6.91
C TYR A 177 -29.35 8.14 6.24
N PHE A 178 -30.41 8.92 6.48
CA PHE A 178 -31.69 8.71 5.79
C PHE A 178 -31.64 9.13 4.31
N ARG A 179 -30.84 10.15 3.96
CA ARG A 179 -30.61 10.54 2.55
C ARG A 179 -29.81 9.52 1.74
N ALA A 180 -29.15 8.57 2.40
CA ALA A 180 -28.51 7.43 1.75
C ALA A 180 -29.49 6.30 1.36
N MET A 181 -30.79 6.46 1.65
CA MET A 181 -31.83 5.51 1.26
C MET A 181 -32.38 5.81 -0.14
N THR A 182 -32.76 4.77 -0.88
CA THR A 182 -33.39 4.92 -2.20
C THR A 182 -34.36 3.76 -2.49
N PRO A 183 -35.50 4.00 -3.16
CA PRO A 183 -36.51 2.98 -3.42
C PRO A 183 -36.07 1.98 -4.50
N SER A 184 -36.71 0.81 -4.55
CA SER A 184 -36.63 -0.08 -5.72
C SER A 184 -37.65 0.35 -6.77
N ILE A 185 -37.22 0.52 -8.01
CA ILE A 185 -38.09 0.84 -9.15
C ILE A 185 -38.66 -0.46 -9.73
N GLY A 186 -39.60 -1.06 -9.01
CA GLY A 186 -40.22 -2.34 -9.39
C GLY A 186 -39.96 -3.44 -8.36
N PRO A 187 -40.50 -4.65 -8.60
CA PRO A 187 -40.34 -5.76 -7.66
C PRO A 187 -38.88 -6.18 -7.56
N ILE A 188 -38.48 -6.68 -6.41
CA ILE A 188 -37.17 -7.34 -6.27
C ILE A 188 -37.28 -8.71 -6.92
N ASP A 189 -36.47 -8.92 -7.95
CA ASP A 189 -36.35 -10.21 -8.64
C ASP A 189 -34.95 -10.77 -8.40
N LEU A 190 -34.88 -11.93 -7.75
CA LEU A 190 -33.61 -12.58 -7.39
C LEU A 190 -32.81 -12.99 -8.63
N ASN A 191 -33.46 -13.47 -9.69
CA ASN A 191 -32.76 -13.91 -10.89
C ASN A 191 -32.16 -12.71 -11.62
N VAL A 192 -32.96 -11.67 -11.88
CA VAL A 192 -32.48 -10.43 -12.50
C VAL A 192 -31.26 -9.87 -11.75
N THR A 193 -31.34 -9.84 -10.42
CA THR A 193 -30.31 -9.28 -9.56
C THR A 193 -29.03 -10.14 -9.52
N THR A 194 -29.18 -11.47 -9.39
CA THR A 194 -28.04 -12.40 -9.32
C THR A 194 -27.39 -12.66 -10.68
N ASP A 195 -28.15 -12.58 -11.76
CA ASP A 195 -27.65 -12.73 -13.13
C ASP A 195 -26.81 -11.51 -13.52
N ALA A 196 -27.25 -10.29 -13.18
CA ALA A 196 -26.43 -9.09 -13.39
C ALA A 196 -25.09 -9.13 -12.63
N ALA A 197 -25.10 -9.62 -11.38
CA ALA A 197 -23.86 -9.83 -10.61
C ALA A 197 -22.98 -10.96 -11.20
N SER A 198 -23.60 -12.03 -11.73
CA SER A 198 -22.88 -13.08 -12.45
C SER A 198 -22.22 -12.56 -13.74
N GLU A 199 -22.91 -11.71 -14.49
CA GLU A 199 -22.33 -11.07 -15.68
C GLU A 199 -21.21 -10.10 -15.33
N LEU A 200 -21.30 -9.40 -14.20
CA LEU A 200 -20.18 -8.63 -13.68
C LEU A 200 -18.96 -9.52 -13.44
N LEU A 201 -19.14 -10.66 -12.77
CA LEU A 201 -18.07 -11.64 -12.54
C LEU A 201 -17.48 -12.23 -13.83
N ASN A 202 -18.29 -12.40 -14.88
CA ASN A 202 -17.80 -12.80 -16.21
C ASN A 202 -16.88 -11.73 -16.80
N LYS A 203 -17.20 -10.44 -16.58
CA LYS A 203 -16.42 -9.30 -17.08
C LYS A 203 -15.16 -9.03 -16.25
N THR A 204 -15.24 -9.12 -14.92
CA THR A 204 -14.09 -8.85 -14.02
C THR A 204 -13.14 -10.05 -13.92
N GLY A 205 -13.63 -11.26 -14.24
CA GLY A 205 -12.98 -12.49 -13.86
C GLY A 205 -13.10 -12.78 -12.35
N PRO A 206 -12.23 -13.63 -11.78
CA PRO A 206 -12.24 -14.02 -10.38
C PRO A 206 -12.28 -12.84 -9.39
N ALA A 207 -13.30 -12.78 -8.53
CA ALA A 207 -13.49 -11.69 -7.57
C ALA A 207 -14.04 -12.18 -6.22
N ILE A 208 -14.03 -11.29 -5.23
CA ILE A 208 -14.58 -11.52 -3.88
C ILE A 208 -15.84 -10.68 -3.74
N LEU A 209 -16.94 -11.32 -3.33
CA LEU A 209 -18.18 -10.60 -3.07
C LEU A 209 -18.17 -10.07 -1.64
N VAL A 210 -18.50 -8.79 -1.48
CA VAL A 210 -18.70 -8.11 -0.21
C VAL A 210 -20.15 -7.70 -0.14
N THR A 211 -20.97 -8.46 0.59
CA THR A 211 -22.43 -8.31 0.60
C THR A 211 -22.92 -7.73 1.91
N HIS A 212 -24.11 -7.12 1.89
CA HIS A 212 -24.76 -6.56 3.06
C HIS A 212 -26.25 -6.87 3.07
N SER A 213 -26.75 -7.33 4.22
CA SER A 213 -28.19 -7.47 4.44
C SER A 213 -28.86 -8.33 3.37
N HIS A 214 -29.78 -7.78 2.60
CA HIS A 214 -30.52 -8.50 1.57
C HIS A 214 -29.63 -9.15 0.50
N SER A 215 -28.51 -8.51 0.13
CA SER A 215 -27.61 -9.09 -0.87
C SER A 215 -26.79 -10.27 -0.33
N GLY A 216 -26.84 -10.56 0.98
CA GLY A 216 -26.27 -11.76 1.57
C GLY A 216 -26.80 -13.03 0.89
N GLY A 217 -28.13 -13.21 0.91
CA GLY A 217 -28.83 -14.30 0.23
C GLY A 217 -28.51 -14.41 -1.26
N MET A 218 -28.50 -13.26 -1.94
CA MET A 218 -28.19 -13.15 -3.37
C MET A 218 -26.75 -13.57 -3.67
N GLY A 219 -25.80 -13.25 -2.78
CA GLY A 219 -24.41 -13.65 -2.90
C GLY A 219 -24.22 -15.17 -2.90
N TRP A 220 -24.98 -15.91 -2.08
CA TRP A 220 -24.94 -17.38 -2.09
C TRP A 220 -25.39 -17.93 -3.44
N ILE A 221 -26.51 -17.42 -3.97
CA ILE A 221 -27.05 -17.83 -5.27
C ILE A 221 -26.08 -17.48 -6.41
N THR A 222 -25.46 -16.30 -6.38
CA THR A 222 -24.45 -15.92 -7.38
C THR A 222 -23.24 -16.85 -7.34
N ALA A 223 -22.77 -17.28 -6.16
CA ALA A 223 -21.67 -18.23 -6.05
C ALA A 223 -22.02 -19.65 -6.55
N ILE A 224 -23.28 -20.07 -6.40
CA ILE A 224 -23.79 -21.30 -7.02
C ILE A 224 -23.75 -21.17 -8.55
N LYS A 225 -24.21 -20.04 -9.09
CA LYS A 225 -24.27 -19.78 -10.53
C LYS A 225 -22.89 -19.58 -11.18
N ASN A 226 -21.91 -19.02 -10.46
CA ASN A 226 -20.66 -18.54 -11.06
C ASN A 226 -19.39 -18.87 -10.24
N LYS A 227 -18.52 -19.69 -10.85
CA LYS A 227 -17.24 -20.15 -10.26
C LYS A 227 -16.15 -19.07 -10.14
N ASN A 228 -16.39 -17.88 -10.69
CA ASN A 228 -15.50 -16.74 -10.52
C ASN A 228 -15.62 -16.10 -9.13
N VAL A 229 -16.64 -16.42 -8.34
CA VAL A 229 -16.64 -16.06 -6.92
C VAL A 229 -15.53 -16.84 -6.22
N LYS A 230 -14.60 -16.13 -5.58
CA LYS A 230 -13.47 -16.74 -4.84
C LYS A 230 -13.64 -16.72 -3.33
N ALA A 231 -14.43 -15.79 -2.81
CA ALA A 231 -14.82 -15.74 -1.41
C ALA A 231 -16.07 -14.86 -1.27
N ILE A 232 -16.75 -14.98 -0.14
CA ILE A 232 -17.81 -14.05 0.26
C ILE A 232 -17.53 -13.50 1.66
N VAL A 233 -17.55 -12.18 1.78
CA VAL A 233 -17.59 -11.46 3.06
C VAL A 233 -18.98 -10.84 3.18
N SER A 234 -19.79 -11.32 4.11
CA SER A 234 -21.17 -10.85 4.27
C SER A 234 -21.38 -10.16 5.61
N TYR A 235 -21.87 -8.93 5.56
CA TYR A 235 -22.26 -8.17 6.75
C TYR A 235 -23.76 -8.31 6.95
N GLU A 236 -24.15 -8.87 8.10
CA GLU A 236 -25.54 -8.97 8.56
C GLU A 236 -26.52 -9.55 7.51
N PRO A 237 -26.25 -10.72 6.90
CA PRO A 237 -27.11 -11.28 5.87
C PRO A 237 -28.56 -11.43 6.37
N GLY A 238 -29.48 -10.75 5.69
CA GLY A 238 -30.85 -10.54 6.17
C GLY A 238 -31.84 -11.63 5.82
N SER A 239 -31.56 -12.45 4.80
CA SER A 239 -32.45 -13.51 4.30
C SER A 239 -31.74 -14.36 3.25
N GLY A 240 -32.44 -15.36 2.72
CA GLY A 240 -32.00 -16.14 1.56
C GLY A 240 -30.97 -17.21 1.88
N PHE A 241 -30.89 -17.68 3.13
CA PHE A 241 -30.10 -18.85 3.48
C PHE A 241 -30.64 -20.08 2.75
N VAL A 242 -29.78 -20.74 2.00
CA VAL A 242 -30.10 -21.95 1.22
C VAL A 242 -29.52 -23.18 1.89
N PHE A 243 -30.30 -24.25 2.02
CA PHE A 243 -29.88 -25.54 2.57
C PHE A 243 -30.02 -26.62 1.49
N PRO A 244 -29.33 -27.76 1.59
CA PRO A 244 -29.63 -28.88 0.71
C PRO A 244 -31.06 -29.38 0.98
N GLU A 245 -31.72 -29.86 -0.07
CA GLU A 245 -33.04 -30.50 0.05
C GLU A 245 -33.07 -31.55 1.17
N GLY A 246 -34.07 -31.46 2.04
CA GLY A 246 -34.22 -32.34 3.21
C GLY A 246 -33.48 -31.89 4.49
N GLU A 247 -32.64 -30.85 4.43
CA GLU A 247 -31.93 -30.31 5.63
C GLU A 247 -32.31 -28.85 5.95
N VAL A 248 -33.41 -28.34 5.39
CA VAL A 248 -33.94 -27.01 5.76
C VAL A 248 -34.36 -27.04 7.24
N PRO A 249 -33.81 -26.17 8.10
CA PRO A 249 -34.19 -26.13 9.51
C PRO A 249 -35.63 -25.61 9.69
N GLN A 250 -36.22 -25.87 10.85
CA GLN A 250 -37.50 -25.26 11.20
C GLN A 250 -37.41 -23.72 11.19
N PRO A 251 -38.50 -23.01 10.85
CA PRO A 251 -38.53 -21.56 10.91
C PRO A 251 -38.06 -21.03 12.27
N VAL A 252 -37.21 -20.01 12.26
CA VAL A 252 -36.74 -19.38 13.50
C VAL A 252 -37.68 -18.23 13.85
N GLU A 253 -38.46 -18.43 14.91
CA GLU A 253 -39.45 -17.44 15.36
C GLU A 253 -38.81 -16.13 15.82
N SER A 254 -39.47 -15.01 15.47
CA SER A 254 -39.13 -13.68 15.95
C SER A 254 -40.37 -12.80 16.08
N SER A 255 -40.27 -11.74 16.88
CA SER A 255 -41.31 -10.70 17.00
C SER A 255 -41.54 -9.91 15.70
N SER A 256 -40.68 -10.08 14.69
CA SER A 256 -40.86 -9.54 13.33
C SER A 256 -41.46 -10.54 12.33
N GLY A 257 -41.84 -11.74 12.80
CA GLY A 257 -42.24 -12.88 11.97
C GLY A 257 -41.14 -13.94 11.86
N ALA A 258 -41.53 -15.18 11.56
CA ALA A 258 -40.61 -16.31 11.47
C ALA A 258 -39.67 -16.17 10.27
N LEU A 259 -38.36 -16.36 10.50
CA LEU A 259 -37.37 -16.41 9.43
C LEU A 259 -37.31 -17.83 8.85
N GLN A 260 -37.57 -17.94 7.54
CA GLN A 260 -37.54 -19.21 6.81
C GLN A 260 -36.36 -19.25 5.85
N ALA A 261 -35.74 -20.44 5.75
CA ALA A 261 -34.72 -20.74 4.77
C ALA A 261 -35.32 -21.49 3.57
N THR A 262 -34.60 -21.54 2.47
CA THR A 262 -35.02 -22.27 1.26
C THR A 262 -34.11 -23.45 0.98
N SER A 263 -34.57 -24.39 0.14
CA SER A 263 -33.75 -25.51 -0.32
C SER A 263 -33.17 -25.28 -1.71
N VAL A 264 -32.01 -25.87 -1.98
CA VAL A 264 -31.42 -26.02 -3.32
C VAL A 264 -30.94 -27.47 -3.49
N PRO A 265 -30.77 -27.95 -4.73
CA PRO A 265 -30.17 -29.26 -4.99
C PRO A 265 -28.82 -29.43 -4.29
N LEU A 266 -28.51 -30.64 -3.83
CA LEU A 266 -27.28 -30.88 -3.06
C LEU A 266 -26.01 -30.48 -3.81
N ASP A 267 -25.95 -30.72 -5.12
CA ASP A 267 -24.78 -30.37 -5.93
C ASP A 267 -24.59 -28.86 -6.08
N ASP A 268 -25.69 -28.10 -6.14
CA ASP A 268 -25.67 -26.64 -6.10
C ASP A 268 -25.19 -26.16 -4.73
N PHE A 269 -25.75 -26.71 -3.65
CA PHE A 269 -25.33 -26.40 -2.28
C PHE A 269 -23.82 -26.64 -2.07
N LYS A 270 -23.28 -27.76 -2.58
CA LYS A 270 -21.85 -28.09 -2.53
C LYS A 270 -20.95 -27.12 -3.30
N SER A 271 -21.48 -26.19 -4.08
CA SER A 271 -20.66 -25.12 -4.65
C SER A 271 -20.21 -24.12 -3.59
N LEU A 272 -21.00 -23.94 -2.53
CA LEU A 272 -20.68 -23.05 -1.40
C LEU A 272 -19.55 -23.59 -0.52
N THR A 273 -19.29 -24.90 -0.55
CA THR A 273 -18.20 -25.51 0.21
C THR A 273 -16.82 -25.28 -0.42
N LYS A 274 -16.78 -24.81 -1.66
CA LYS A 274 -15.54 -24.65 -2.45
C LYS A 274 -14.88 -23.28 -2.29
N ILE A 275 -15.51 -22.37 -1.54
CA ILE A 275 -15.02 -21.03 -1.31
C ILE A 275 -15.06 -20.71 0.19
N PRO A 276 -14.09 -19.96 0.72
CA PRO A 276 -14.17 -19.47 2.08
C PRO A 276 -15.25 -18.38 2.20
N ILE A 277 -16.02 -18.41 3.28
CA ILE A 277 -17.09 -17.45 3.59
C ILE A 277 -16.94 -16.95 5.02
N ILE A 278 -17.06 -15.64 5.22
CA ILE A 278 -17.19 -15.06 6.56
C ILE A 278 -18.43 -14.18 6.65
N ILE A 279 -19.14 -14.33 7.76
CA ILE A 279 -20.34 -13.57 8.09
C ILE A 279 -20.06 -12.76 9.36
N TYR A 280 -20.33 -11.47 9.33
CA TYR A 280 -20.22 -10.58 10.48
C TYR A 280 -21.60 -10.13 10.96
N TYR A 281 -21.84 -10.23 12.27
CA TYR A 281 -22.97 -9.59 12.96
C TYR A 281 -22.44 -8.66 14.04
N GLY A 282 -22.97 -7.44 14.10
CA GLY A 282 -22.71 -6.41 15.10
C GLY A 282 -23.35 -6.68 16.45
N ASP A 283 -23.58 -5.61 17.21
CA ASP A 283 -24.02 -5.64 18.60
C ASP A 283 -25.52 -5.31 18.71
N ASN A 284 -26.01 -5.24 19.95
CA ASN A 284 -27.38 -4.91 20.33
C ASN A 284 -28.43 -5.86 19.74
N ILE A 285 -28.01 -7.10 19.47
CA ILE A 285 -28.89 -8.23 19.12
C ILE A 285 -29.28 -8.93 20.44
N PRO A 286 -30.58 -9.09 20.75
CA PRO A 286 -31.00 -9.70 22.01
C PRO A 286 -30.65 -11.19 22.03
N GLU A 287 -30.24 -11.70 23.19
CA GLU A 287 -29.91 -13.13 23.36
C GLU A 287 -31.15 -14.02 23.30
N THR A 288 -32.28 -13.52 23.81
CA THR A 288 -33.58 -14.21 23.86
C THR A 288 -34.63 -13.47 23.06
N LEU A 289 -35.78 -14.11 22.86
CA LEU A 289 -36.94 -13.47 22.23
C LEU A 289 -37.24 -12.12 22.90
N SER A 290 -37.34 -11.06 22.09
CA SER A 290 -37.57 -9.69 22.56
C SER A 290 -38.82 -9.08 21.93
N PRO A 291 -39.62 -8.30 22.68
CA PRO A 291 -40.76 -7.56 22.11
C PRO A 291 -40.33 -6.44 21.16
N ASN A 292 -39.05 -6.05 21.16
CA ASN A 292 -38.50 -5.15 20.15
C ASN A 292 -38.30 -5.93 18.83
N ALA A 293 -39.35 -5.95 18.00
CA ALA A 293 -39.38 -6.67 16.74
C ALA A 293 -38.18 -6.36 15.82
N ALA A 294 -37.71 -5.11 15.80
CA ALA A 294 -36.59 -4.70 14.97
C ALA A 294 -35.28 -5.39 15.35
N ALA A 295 -34.95 -5.42 16.65
CA ALA A 295 -33.74 -6.08 17.15
C ALA A 295 -33.89 -7.61 17.19
N ASP A 296 -35.07 -8.11 17.55
CA ASP A 296 -35.34 -9.55 17.64
C ASP A 296 -35.28 -10.26 16.27
N GLY A 297 -35.65 -9.56 15.19
CA GLY A 297 -35.46 -10.07 13.84
C GLY A 297 -33.99 -10.40 13.53
N TRP A 298 -33.03 -9.67 14.11
CA TRP A 298 -31.60 -9.96 13.93
C TRP A 298 -31.11 -11.14 14.77
N ARG A 299 -31.73 -11.40 15.93
CA ARG A 299 -31.48 -12.62 16.71
C ARG A 299 -31.81 -13.86 15.87
N ALA A 300 -32.98 -13.87 15.23
CA ALA A 300 -33.38 -14.98 14.36
C ALA A 300 -32.41 -15.18 13.19
N ARG A 301 -31.90 -14.10 12.58
CA ARG A 301 -30.92 -14.14 11.49
C ARG A 301 -29.55 -14.64 11.94
N LEU A 302 -29.08 -14.23 13.11
CA LEU A 302 -27.83 -14.74 13.70
C LEU A 302 -27.93 -16.24 14.00
N ILE A 303 -29.05 -16.70 14.55
CA ILE A 303 -29.31 -18.14 14.78
C ILE A 303 -29.29 -18.88 13.44
N MET A 304 -30.04 -18.41 12.44
CA MET A 304 -30.10 -19.03 11.12
C MET A 304 -28.73 -19.07 10.44
N ALA A 305 -27.92 -18.00 10.55
CA ALA A 305 -26.57 -17.97 10.01
C ALA A 305 -25.64 -19.01 10.64
N ARG A 306 -25.78 -19.27 11.96
CA ARG A 306 -25.03 -20.34 12.65
C ARG A 306 -25.47 -21.72 12.17
N LEU A 307 -26.78 -21.97 12.08
CA LEU A 307 -27.31 -23.23 11.54
C LEU A 307 -26.82 -23.47 10.11
N TRP A 308 -26.85 -22.42 9.28
CA TRP A 308 -26.40 -22.48 7.91
C TRP A 308 -24.89 -22.76 7.81
N ARG A 309 -24.07 -22.04 8.57
CA ARG A 309 -22.63 -22.31 8.70
C ARG A 309 -22.38 -23.78 9.05
N ASP A 310 -23.08 -24.30 10.05
CA ASP A 310 -22.87 -25.66 10.53
C ASP A 310 -23.20 -26.70 9.45
N VAL A 311 -24.25 -26.47 8.66
CA VAL A 311 -24.57 -27.35 7.52
C VAL A 311 -23.55 -27.22 6.39
N VAL A 312 -23.13 -26.01 6.01
CA VAL A 312 -22.08 -25.85 4.97
C VAL A 312 -20.77 -26.52 5.40
N ASN A 313 -20.36 -26.34 6.66
CA ASN A 313 -19.13 -26.94 7.20
C ASN A 313 -19.25 -28.45 7.38
N LYS A 314 -20.44 -28.99 7.70
CA LYS A 314 -20.71 -30.44 7.69
C LYS A 314 -20.41 -31.07 6.33
N TYR A 315 -20.60 -30.33 5.24
CA TYR A 315 -20.26 -30.77 3.87
C TYR A 315 -18.83 -30.40 3.43
N GLY A 316 -17.95 -30.03 4.37
CA GLY A 316 -16.54 -29.72 4.11
C GLY A 316 -16.28 -28.28 3.66
N GLY A 317 -17.23 -27.36 3.86
CA GLY A 317 -17.03 -25.95 3.60
C GLY A 317 -16.24 -25.21 4.68
N ASP A 318 -15.88 -23.96 4.38
CA ASP A 318 -15.10 -23.07 5.24
C ASP A 318 -15.89 -21.79 5.51
N VAL A 319 -16.89 -21.90 6.39
CA VAL A 319 -17.74 -20.80 6.81
C VAL A 319 -17.44 -20.40 8.25
N THR A 320 -17.22 -19.11 8.46
CA THR A 320 -17.08 -18.50 9.80
C THR A 320 -18.24 -17.52 10.04
N VAL A 321 -18.85 -17.56 11.22
CA VAL A 321 -19.81 -16.55 11.68
C VAL A 321 -19.19 -15.85 12.88
N ALA A 322 -18.87 -14.57 12.73
CA ALA A 322 -18.29 -13.72 13.75
C ALA A 322 -19.36 -12.75 14.28
N HIS A 323 -19.81 -12.98 15.52
CA HIS A 323 -20.61 -12.02 16.26
C HIS A 323 -19.63 -11.09 16.98
N LEU A 324 -19.54 -9.84 16.54
CA LEU A 324 -18.49 -8.89 16.93
C LEU A 324 -18.32 -8.74 18.46
N PRO A 325 -19.40 -8.70 19.27
CA PRO A 325 -19.26 -8.65 20.73
C PRO A 325 -18.52 -9.85 21.34
N GLU A 326 -18.62 -11.04 20.73
CA GLU A 326 -17.94 -12.26 21.19
C GLU A 326 -16.42 -12.20 20.98
N ILE A 327 -15.95 -11.33 20.09
CA ILE A 327 -14.52 -11.08 19.85
C ILE A 327 -14.06 -9.72 20.42
N GLY A 328 -14.85 -9.13 21.32
CA GLY A 328 -14.49 -7.92 22.06
C GLY A 328 -14.83 -6.60 21.38
N ILE A 329 -15.44 -6.62 20.18
CA ILE A 329 -15.80 -5.42 19.42
C ILE A 329 -17.28 -5.11 19.66
N LYS A 330 -17.56 -3.97 20.29
CA LYS A 330 -18.88 -3.63 20.82
C LYS A 330 -19.49 -2.39 20.17
N GLY A 331 -20.81 -2.35 20.14
CA GLY A 331 -21.61 -1.20 19.73
C GLY A 331 -21.88 -1.11 18.23
N ASN A 332 -21.41 -2.06 17.42
CA ASN A 332 -21.62 -2.02 15.98
C ASN A 332 -23.11 -2.15 15.61
N THR A 333 -23.55 -1.32 14.68
CA THR A 333 -24.90 -1.31 14.14
C THR A 333 -25.08 -2.40 13.08
N HIS A 334 -26.20 -2.33 12.34
CA HIS A 334 -26.39 -3.08 11.10
C HIS A 334 -25.45 -2.66 9.96
N PHE A 335 -24.69 -1.56 10.10
CA PHE A 335 -23.71 -1.08 9.12
C PHE A 335 -22.29 -1.00 9.71
N PRO A 336 -21.67 -2.13 10.12
CA PRO A 336 -20.33 -2.11 10.74
C PRO A 336 -19.24 -1.42 9.90
N PHE A 337 -19.41 -1.42 8.57
CA PHE A 337 -18.48 -0.81 7.62
C PHE A 337 -18.60 0.72 7.48
N SER A 338 -19.62 1.34 8.07
CA SER A 338 -19.76 2.81 8.16
C SER A 338 -19.82 3.35 9.59
N ASP A 339 -19.89 2.47 10.59
CA ASP A 339 -19.78 2.80 12.01
C ASP A 339 -18.46 3.54 12.36
N LEU A 340 -18.41 4.14 13.55
CA LEU A 340 -17.26 4.91 14.06
C LEU A 340 -15.96 4.12 14.09
N ASN A 341 -16.03 2.81 14.35
CA ASN A 341 -14.90 1.89 14.33
C ASN A 341 -14.75 1.13 12.99
N ASN A 342 -15.28 1.65 11.87
CA ASN A 342 -15.23 0.94 10.59
C ASN A 342 -13.81 0.56 10.11
N ILE A 343 -12.76 1.28 10.52
CA ILE A 343 -11.37 0.90 10.24
C ILE A 343 -11.01 -0.42 10.93
N GLU A 344 -11.43 -0.63 12.18
CA GLU A 344 -11.25 -1.89 12.91
C GLU A 344 -12.00 -3.04 12.20
N ILE A 345 -13.22 -2.77 11.72
CA ILE A 345 -13.99 -3.76 10.94
C ILE A 345 -13.29 -4.08 9.60
N ALA A 346 -12.73 -3.07 8.93
CA ALA A 346 -11.94 -3.27 7.72
C ALA A 346 -10.66 -4.09 8.00
N ASP A 347 -10.07 -3.96 9.19
CA ASP A 347 -8.91 -4.75 9.64
C ASP A 347 -9.25 -6.22 9.84
N LEU A 348 -10.42 -6.54 10.41
CA LEU A 348 -10.89 -7.93 10.51
C LEU A 348 -11.03 -8.57 9.12
N MET A 349 -11.69 -7.89 8.20
CA MET A 349 -11.84 -8.37 6.83
C MET A 349 -10.48 -8.49 6.13
N SER A 350 -9.58 -7.54 6.32
CA SER A 350 -8.23 -7.59 5.73
C SER A 350 -7.41 -8.75 6.28
N LYS A 351 -7.49 -9.01 7.59
CA LYS A 351 -6.85 -10.16 8.24
C LYS A 351 -7.40 -11.46 7.69
N TRP A 352 -8.72 -11.60 7.65
CA TRP A 352 -9.36 -12.81 7.12
C TRP A 352 -9.00 -13.05 5.64
N LEU A 353 -9.02 -12.01 4.81
CA LEU A 353 -8.61 -12.09 3.41
C LEU A 353 -7.14 -12.49 3.26
N LYS A 354 -6.25 -11.96 4.11
CA LYS A 354 -4.84 -12.33 4.14
C LYS A 354 -4.64 -13.80 4.52
N ASP A 355 -5.39 -14.28 5.52
CA ASP A 355 -5.31 -15.67 5.98
C ASP A 355 -5.84 -16.65 4.93
N LYS A 356 -6.93 -16.30 4.21
CA LYS A 356 -7.53 -17.13 3.15
C LYS A 356 -6.80 -17.05 1.80
N PHE A 357 -6.15 -15.93 1.54
CA PHE A 357 -5.41 -15.69 0.31
C PHE A 357 -3.99 -15.22 0.66
N PRO A 358 -3.07 -16.15 0.98
CA PRO A 358 -1.70 -15.80 1.36
C PRO A 358 -0.96 -14.99 0.28
N GLN A 359 -1.36 -15.05 -0.99
CA GLN A 359 -0.85 -14.13 -2.01
C GLN A 359 -1.12 -12.65 -1.71
N TYR A 360 -2.05 -12.34 -0.81
CA TYR A 360 -2.29 -10.99 -0.29
C TYR A 360 -1.33 -10.58 0.83
N MET A 361 -0.48 -11.51 1.32
CA MET A 361 0.63 -11.25 2.26
C MET A 361 1.67 -10.27 1.71
N PHE A 362 1.66 -10.00 0.40
CA PHE A 362 2.53 -8.99 -0.17
C PHE A 362 1.79 -7.66 -0.29
N ALA A 363 1.78 -6.91 0.82
CA ALA A 363 1.50 -5.48 0.84
C ALA A 363 2.31 -4.81 1.96
N GLN A 364 3.61 -4.63 1.73
CA GLN A 364 4.19 -3.33 2.02
C GLN A 364 4.18 -2.53 0.71
N ASN A 365 3.49 -1.39 0.75
CA ASN A 365 3.56 -0.24 -0.16
C ASN A 365 3.56 -0.52 -1.67
N ASN A 366 2.36 -0.50 -2.24
CA ASN A 366 2.11 -0.62 -3.66
C ASN A 366 1.34 0.58 -4.21
N SER A 367 1.79 1.80 -3.91
CA SER A 367 1.30 3.05 -4.51
C SER A 367 2.42 3.74 -5.26
N THR A 368 2.40 3.75 -6.59
CA THR A 368 3.16 4.64 -7.51
C THR A 368 4.67 4.83 -7.37
N ASP A 369 5.33 4.26 -6.38
CA ASP A 369 6.79 4.18 -6.34
C ASP A 369 7.34 3.05 -7.24
N ARG A 370 6.48 2.22 -7.88
CA ARG A 370 6.90 1.04 -8.64
C ARG A 370 7.31 1.27 -10.11
N MET A 371 7.59 2.51 -10.52
CA MET A 371 8.57 2.64 -11.60
C MET A 371 9.98 2.34 -11.06
N ALA A 372 10.21 2.62 -9.78
CA ALA A 372 11.51 2.50 -9.14
C ALA A 372 11.61 1.36 -8.12
N LEU A 373 12.83 0.95 -7.83
CA LEU A 373 13.16 0.06 -6.72
C LEU A 373 12.99 0.83 -5.40
N GLN A 374 12.39 0.17 -4.40
CA GLN A 374 12.24 0.76 -3.07
C GLN A 374 13.61 0.97 -2.40
N PRO A 375 13.79 1.96 -1.51
CA PRO A 375 15.08 2.19 -0.83
C PRO A 375 15.64 0.94 -0.12
N LYS A 376 14.76 0.11 0.45
CA LYS A 376 15.14 -1.20 1.01
C LYS A 376 15.70 -2.15 -0.05
N ASP A 377 15.04 -2.28 -1.20
CA ASP A 377 15.47 -3.15 -2.29
C ASP A 377 16.79 -2.68 -2.91
N GLN A 378 16.97 -1.36 -3.07
CA GLN A 378 18.24 -0.78 -3.51
C GLN A 378 19.38 -1.13 -2.54
N SER A 379 19.10 -1.09 -1.24
CA SER A 379 20.08 -1.45 -0.20
C SER A 379 20.37 -2.95 -0.18
N ILE A 380 19.36 -3.81 -0.38
CA ILE A 380 19.53 -5.26 -0.54
C ILE A 380 20.48 -5.56 -1.71
N ILE A 381 20.30 -4.90 -2.86
CA ILE A 381 21.16 -5.07 -4.03
C ILE A 381 22.62 -4.71 -3.68
N ALA A 382 22.83 -3.53 -3.09
CA ALA A 382 24.18 -3.05 -2.76
C ALA A 382 24.88 -3.95 -1.73
N ILE A 383 24.19 -4.30 -0.63
CA ILE A 383 24.72 -5.19 0.42
C ILE A 383 25.08 -6.55 -0.18
N SER A 384 24.20 -7.11 -1.03
CA SER A 384 24.40 -8.41 -1.67
C SER A 384 25.59 -8.40 -2.61
N ALA A 385 25.68 -7.38 -3.47
CA ALA A 385 26.77 -7.20 -4.42
C ALA A 385 28.14 -7.04 -3.73
N LEU A 386 28.21 -6.19 -2.70
CA LEU A 386 29.45 -5.92 -1.96
C LEU A 386 29.88 -7.12 -1.13
N THR A 387 28.94 -7.85 -0.52
CA THR A 387 29.23 -9.10 0.20
C THR A 387 29.77 -10.17 -0.75
N ALA A 388 29.16 -10.32 -1.93
CA ALA A 388 29.61 -11.25 -2.95
C ALA A 388 31.03 -10.93 -3.47
N LYS A 389 31.30 -9.65 -3.75
CA LYS A 389 32.65 -9.16 -4.10
C LYS A 389 33.63 -9.29 -2.93
N GLY A 390 33.09 -9.29 -1.71
CA GLY A 390 33.76 -9.20 -0.42
C GLY A 390 34.56 -7.91 -0.26
N ASP A 391 33.98 -6.82 -0.72
CA ASP A 391 34.43 -5.46 -0.45
C ASP A 391 33.87 -5.00 0.89
N LEU A 392 34.56 -5.39 1.97
CA LEU A 392 34.10 -5.11 3.33
C LEU A 392 34.14 -3.62 3.68
N VAL A 393 35.02 -2.84 3.02
CA VAL A 393 35.18 -1.41 3.25
C VAL A 393 33.93 -0.67 2.83
N ASN A 394 33.40 -0.99 1.64
CA ASN A 394 32.16 -0.38 1.15
C ASN A 394 30.89 -1.09 1.65
N LEU A 395 31.00 -2.34 2.11
CA LEU A 395 29.87 -3.06 2.70
C LEU A 395 29.38 -2.39 3.99
N LYS A 396 30.29 -1.94 4.85
CA LYS A 396 29.95 -1.30 6.13
C LYS A 396 29.03 -0.06 5.99
N PRO A 397 29.34 0.94 5.14
CA PRO A 397 28.43 2.06 4.90
C PRO A 397 27.13 1.63 4.18
N ALA A 398 27.17 0.62 3.30
CA ALA A 398 25.96 0.10 2.65
C ALA A 398 24.97 -0.52 3.65
N ILE A 399 25.48 -1.25 4.66
CA ILE A 399 24.67 -1.81 5.75
C ILE A 399 24.05 -0.70 6.60
N ASN A 400 24.82 0.33 6.98
CA ASN A 400 24.27 1.49 7.72
C ASN A 400 23.13 2.16 6.95
N LYS A 401 23.35 2.43 5.66
CA LYS A 401 22.32 2.98 4.76
C LYS A 401 21.10 2.07 4.68
N GLY A 402 21.30 0.75 4.67
CA GLY A 402 20.22 -0.24 4.68
C GLY A 402 19.33 -0.12 5.91
N LEU A 403 19.93 -0.09 7.10
CA LEU A 403 19.22 0.09 8.38
C LEU A 403 18.49 1.44 8.42
N GLU A 404 19.13 2.52 7.97
CA GLU A 404 18.53 3.87 7.88
C GLU A 404 17.38 3.94 6.87
N SER A 405 17.44 3.13 5.81
CA SER A 405 16.37 2.97 4.82
C SER A 405 15.25 2.03 5.30
N GLY A 406 15.35 1.56 6.56
CA GLY A 406 14.33 0.78 7.25
C GLY A 406 14.48 -0.75 7.09
N LEU A 407 15.59 -1.27 6.55
CA LEU A 407 15.84 -2.71 6.62
C LEU A 407 15.98 -3.13 8.09
N THR A 408 15.30 -4.22 8.45
CA THR A 408 15.42 -4.83 9.76
C THR A 408 16.67 -5.70 9.85
N ILE A 409 17.08 -6.01 11.08
CA ILE A 409 18.23 -6.88 11.32
C ILE A 409 18.03 -8.26 10.66
N ASN A 410 16.82 -8.83 10.79
CA ASN A 410 16.53 -10.14 10.24
C ASN A 410 16.45 -10.13 8.70
N GLU A 411 15.99 -9.04 8.06
CA GLU A 411 16.06 -8.90 6.59
C GLU A 411 17.50 -8.90 6.06
N ILE A 412 18.42 -8.16 6.70
CA ILE A 412 19.84 -8.13 6.29
C ILE A 412 20.53 -9.47 6.56
N LYS A 413 20.29 -10.10 7.72
CA LYS A 413 20.78 -11.46 8.01
C LYS A 413 20.33 -12.42 6.93
N GLU A 414 19.04 -12.41 6.59
CA GLU A 414 18.47 -13.31 5.60
C GLU A 414 19.07 -13.11 4.21
N ALA A 415 19.30 -11.85 3.79
CA ALA A 415 19.98 -11.56 2.53
C ALA A 415 21.41 -12.14 2.52
N ILE A 416 22.20 -11.92 3.58
CA ILE A 416 23.58 -12.42 3.65
C ILE A 416 23.62 -13.96 3.79
N VAL A 417 22.67 -14.55 4.51
CA VAL A 417 22.48 -16.01 4.62
C VAL A 417 21.99 -16.61 3.30
N HIS A 418 21.36 -15.86 2.40
CA HIS A 418 21.06 -16.38 1.06
C HIS A 418 22.36 -16.52 0.24
N LEU A 419 23.29 -15.58 0.37
CA LEU A 419 24.47 -15.45 -0.50
C LEU A 419 25.44 -16.62 -0.46
N TYR A 420 25.56 -17.37 0.65
CA TYR A 420 26.54 -18.47 0.73
C TYR A 420 26.31 -19.54 -0.34
N ALA A 421 25.06 -19.77 -0.77
CA ALA A 421 24.75 -20.74 -1.80
C ALA A 421 25.34 -20.36 -3.18
N TYR A 422 25.69 -19.08 -3.37
CA TYR A 422 26.22 -18.54 -4.62
C TYR A 422 27.69 -18.14 -4.54
N CYS A 423 28.11 -17.47 -3.45
CA CYS A 423 29.48 -16.99 -3.27
C CYS A 423 30.27 -17.70 -2.15
N GLY A 424 29.70 -18.76 -1.57
CA GLY A 424 30.32 -19.60 -0.54
C GLY A 424 30.28 -19.02 0.88
N PHE A 425 30.48 -19.89 1.86
CA PHE A 425 30.54 -19.55 3.29
C PHE A 425 31.55 -18.44 3.63
N PRO A 426 32.78 -18.40 3.09
CA PRO A 426 33.75 -17.38 3.48
C PRO A 426 33.24 -15.95 3.24
N ARG A 427 32.58 -15.69 2.11
CA ARG A 427 32.02 -14.36 1.80
C ARG A 427 30.82 -14.03 2.69
N SER A 428 29.90 -14.97 2.86
CA SER A 428 28.71 -14.77 3.70
C SER A 428 29.06 -14.56 5.19
N ILE A 429 29.98 -15.37 5.76
CA ILE A 429 30.43 -15.22 7.14
C ILE A 429 31.11 -13.86 7.36
N ARG A 430 31.98 -13.44 6.43
CA ARG A 430 32.63 -12.12 6.52
C ARG A 430 31.61 -10.99 6.43
N GLY A 431 30.59 -11.13 5.60
CA GLY A 431 29.47 -10.19 5.56
C GLY A 431 28.70 -10.11 6.88
N LEU A 432 28.38 -11.26 7.49
CA LEU A 432 27.72 -11.31 8.80
C LEU A 432 28.58 -10.73 9.92
N GLN A 433 29.90 -10.95 9.90
CA GLN A 433 30.84 -10.34 10.86
C GLN A 433 30.85 -8.82 10.73
N THR A 434 30.94 -8.29 9.50
CA THR A 434 30.85 -6.85 9.25
C THR A 434 29.49 -6.29 9.67
N PHE A 435 28.41 -7.04 9.47
CA PHE A 435 27.09 -6.61 9.92
C PHE A 435 26.98 -6.57 11.45
N MET A 436 27.50 -7.58 12.14
CA MET A 436 27.56 -7.62 13.60
C MET A 436 28.30 -6.41 14.15
N GLU A 437 29.48 -6.08 13.58
CA GLU A 437 30.24 -4.87 13.93
C GLU A 437 29.41 -3.59 13.75
N VAL A 438 28.64 -3.46 12.67
CA VAL A 438 27.77 -2.28 12.44
C VAL A 438 26.68 -2.17 13.52
N VAL A 439 26.01 -3.28 13.84
CA VAL A 439 24.94 -3.27 14.85
C VAL A 439 25.51 -2.93 16.23
N ASP A 440 26.67 -3.48 16.58
CA ASP A 440 27.33 -3.19 17.85
C ASP A 440 27.74 -1.71 17.95
N GLU A 441 28.37 -1.15 16.90
CA GLU A 441 28.74 0.27 16.86
C GLU A 441 27.53 1.22 16.92
N ARG A 442 26.42 0.85 16.27
CA ARG A 442 25.17 1.63 16.31
C ARG A 442 24.56 1.59 17.71
N LYS A 443 24.57 0.43 18.35
CA LYS A 443 24.13 0.25 19.73
C LYS A 443 24.98 1.06 20.72
N GLU A 444 26.29 1.09 20.56
CA GLU A 444 27.19 1.94 21.36
C GLU A 444 26.87 3.44 21.21
N LYS A 445 26.38 3.86 20.04
CA LYS A 445 25.90 5.23 19.77
C LYS A 445 24.47 5.49 20.24
N GLY A 446 23.83 4.52 20.92
CA GLY A 446 22.46 4.63 21.40
C GLY A 446 21.39 4.47 20.31
N ILE A 447 21.76 3.99 19.12
CA ILE A 447 20.82 3.70 18.03
C ILE A 447 20.33 2.27 18.20
N ILE A 448 19.01 2.10 18.31
CA ILE A 448 18.37 0.78 18.43
C ILE A 448 17.70 0.45 17.09
N ASP A 449 18.29 -0.47 16.34
CA ASP A 449 17.76 -0.92 15.06
C ASP A 449 16.64 -1.96 15.24
N GLU A 450 15.65 -1.94 14.35
CA GLU A 450 14.51 -2.86 14.38
C GLU A 450 14.97 -4.29 14.07
N THR A 451 14.66 -5.25 14.95
CA THR A 451 15.07 -6.65 14.74
C THR A 451 14.35 -7.32 13.58
N GLY A 452 13.06 -7.00 13.38
CA GLY A 452 12.20 -7.65 12.39
C GLY A 452 11.64 -9.00 12.89
N PRO A 453 10.74 -9.62 12.11
CA PRO A 453 10.14 -10.91 12.45
C PRO A 453 11.16 -12.05 12.38
N ASP A 454 10.93 -13.11 13.15
CA ASP A 454 11.60 -14.40 12.96
C ASP A 454 10.92 -15.20 11.85
N ILE A 455 11.63 -16.19 11.31
CA ILE A 455 11.09 -17.07 10.26
C ILE A 455 9.85 -17.81 10.75
N SER A 456 8.81 -17.87 9.92
CA SER A 456 7.62 -18.66 10.23
C SER A 456 7.92 -20.17 10.27
N PRO A 457 7.27 -20.94 11.16
CA PRO A 457 7.36 -22.39 11.14
C PRO A 457 6.93 -22.97 9.78
N ILE A 458 7.71 -23.91 9.24
CA ILE A 458 7.35 -24.62 8.01
C ILE A 458 6.33 -25.71 8.36
N ASN A 459 5.05 -25.42 8.14
CA ASN A 459 3.93 -26.35 8.42
C ASN A 459 3.53 -27.17 7.18
N ASN A 460 4.51 -27.72 6.46
CA ASN A 460 4.29 -28.51 5.25
C ASN A 460 4.94 -29.90 5.40
N GLU A 461 4.11 -30.95 5.38
CA GLU A 461 4.53 -32.35 5.55
C GLU A 461 5.20 -32.96 4.30
N ALA A 462 5.17 -32.26 3.15
CA ALA A 462 5.84 -32.73 1.95
C ALA A 462 7.37 -32.79 2.13
N SER A 463 8.03 -33.68 1.39
CA SER A 463 9.48 -33.80 1.40
C SER A 463 10.15 -32.48 0.99
N LYS A 464 11.35 -32.19 1.51
CA LYS A 464 12.10 -30.98 1.10
C LYS A 464 12.26 -30.90 -0.41
N TYR A 465 12.47 -32.04 -1.05
CA TYR A 465 12.61 -32.13 -2.50
C TYR A 465 11.34 -31.65 -3.21
N ASP A 466 10.17 -32.11 -2.78
CA ASP A 466 8.90 -31.74 -3.39
C ASP A 466 8.54 -30.28 -3.14
N ARG A 467 8.82 -29.76 -1.94
CA ARG A 467 8.61 -28.33 -1.63
C ARG A 467 9.52 -27.45 -2.48
N GLY A 468 10.81 -27.78 -2.55
CA GLY A 468 11.77 -27.07 -3.40
C GLY A 468 11.41 -27.13 -4.88
N LYS A 469 10.95 -28.30 -5.35
CA LYS A 469 10.42 -28.48 -6.71
C LYS A 469 9.22 -27.58 -6.97
N GLN A 470 8.28 -27.47 -6.02
CA GLN A 470 7.11 -26.61 -6.14
C GLN A 470 7.49 -25.12 -6.20
N ILE A 471 8.39 -24.68 -5.33
CA ILE A 471 8.89 -23.30 -5.30
C ILE A 471 9.61 -22.96 -6.61
N LEU A 472 10.49 -23.84 -7.09
CA LEU A 472 11.15 -23.67 -8.38
C LEU A 472 10.15 -23.58 -9.53
N ALA A 473 9.10 -24.42 -9.52
CA ALA A 473 8.04 -24.38 -10.52
C ALA A 473 7.27 -23.05 -10.50
N GLU A 474 7.01 -22.52 -9.30
CA GLU A 474 6.36 -21.22 -9.11
C GLU A 474 7.21 -20.06 -9.67
N LEU A 475 8.48 -20.00 -9.29
CA LEU A 475 9.43 -18.96 -9.70
C LEU A 475 9.65 -18.96 -11.21
N THR A 476 9.88 -20.14 -11.79
CA THR A 476 10.13 -20.29 -13.23
C THR A 476 8.86 -20.21 -14.08
N LYS A 477 7.68 -20.41 -13.47
CA LYS A 477 6.40 -20.65 -14.16
C LYS A 477 6.47 -21.82 -15.13
N MET A 478 7.28 -22.83 -14.81
CA MET A 478 7.47 -24.03 -15.63
C MET A 478 7.34 -25.30 -14.78
N PRO A 479 6.62 -26.33 -15.26
CA PRO A 479 6.55 -27.62 -14.57
C PRO A 479 7.94 -28.24 -14.37
N GLN A 480 8.14 -28.87 -13.22
CA GLN A 480 9.42 -29.50 -12.84
C GLN A 480 9.31 -31.04 -12.82
N ASP A 481 8.43 -31.60 -13.65
CA ASP A 481 8.09 -33.04 -13.69
C ASP A 481 8.92 -33.84 -14.70
N GLY A 482 9.82 -33.17 -15.43
CA GLY A 482 10.71 -33.81 -16.39
C GLY A 482 11.79 -34.68 -15.73
N LYS A 483 12.31 -35.66 -16.48
CA LYS A 483 13.52 -36.38 -16.05
C LYS A 483 14.71 -35.41 -16.01
N PRO A 484 15.62 -35.55 -15.04
CA PRO A 484 16.86 -34.79 -15.00
C PRO A 484 17.58 -34.83 -16.36
N ALA A 485 18.13 -33.70 -16.79
CA ALA A 485 18.87 -33.57 -18.04
C ALA A 485 20.16 -32.74 -17.83
N GLY A 486 21.11 -32.83 -18.76
CA GLY A 486 22.37 -32.08 -18.69
C GLY A 486 23.18 -32.41 -17.43
N TYR A 487 23.66 -31.39 -16.72
CA TYR A 487 24.47 -31.55 -15.51
C TYR A 487 23.72 -32.31 -14.40
N ALA A 488 22.39 -32.17 -14.33
CA ALA A 488 21.56 -32.84 -13.34
C ALA A 488 21.45 -34.36 -13.63
N ALA A 489 21.44 -34.77 -14.89
CA ALA A 489 21.53 -36.20 -15.25
C ALA A 489 22.93 -36.76 -15.00
N PHE A 490 23.97 -35.98 -15.25
CA PHE A 490 25.36 -36.38 -15.06
C PHE A 490 25.74 -36.54 -13.59
N ALA A 491 25.26 -35.63 -12.72
CA ALA A 491 25.52 -35.65 -11.28
C ALA A 491 24.22 -35.41 -10.49
N PRO A 492 23.32 -36.41 -10.36
CA PRO A 492 21.97 -36.25 -9.78
C PRO A 492 21.91 -35.58 -8.40
N VAL A 493 22.95 -35.73 -7.60
CA VAL A 493 23.05 -35.10 -6.27
C VAL A 493 22.94 -33.56 -6.33
N ILE A 494 23.39 -32.94 -7.42
CA ILE A 494 23.32 -31.48 -7.57
C ILE A 494 21.87 -30.98 -7.67
N GLU A 495 20.98 -31.79 -8.25
CA GLU A 495 19.56 -31.46 -8.35
C GLU A 495 18.86 -31.58 -7.00
N VAL A 496 19.27 -32.56 -6.18
CA VAL A 496 18.82 -32.68 -4.80
C VAL A 496 19.22 -31.44 -4.01
N PHE A 497 20.48 -31.00 -4.08
CA PHE A 497 20.91 -29.77 -3.41
C PHE A 497 20.20 -28.53 -3.95
N LEU A 498 19.97 -28.45 -5.26
CA LEU A 498 19.22 -27.36 -5.85
C LEU A 498 17.80 -27.27 -5.26
N LYS A 499 17.08 -28.39 -5.20
CA LYS A 499 15.68 -28.38 -4.73
C LYS A 499 15.58 -28.33 -3.22
N GLU A 500 16.22 -29.25 -2.51
CA GLU A 500 16.10 -29.33 -1.05
C GLU A 500 16.76 -28.15 -0.35
N HIS A 501 17.93 -27.73 -0.82
CA HIS A 501 18.69 -26.73 -0.09
C HIS A 501 18.46 -25.32 -0.61
N LEU A 502 18.66 -25.09 -1.91
CA LEU A 502 18.45 -23.75 -2.46
C LEU A 502 16.96 -23.38 -2.42
N PHE A 503 16.07 -24.19 -2.98
CA PHE A 503 14.67 -23.79 -3.06
C PHE A 503 13.86 -24.05 -1.77
N ALA A 504 14.05 -25.18 -1.08
CA ALA A 504 13.31 -25.43 0.16
C ALA A 504 13.97 -24.78 1.39
N ASP A 505 15.26 -24.96 1.66
CA ASP A 505 15.86 -24.39 2.87
C ASP A 505 16.11 -22.87 2.81
N ILE A 506 16.28 -22.29 1.61
CA ILE A 506 16.54 -20.85 1.45
C ILE A 506 15.31 -20.12 0.92
N PHE A 507 14.77 -20.47 -0.25
CA PHE A 507 13.66 -19.70 -0.84
C PHE A 507 12.33 -19.81 -0.08
N GLU A 508 12.04 -20.92 0.60
CA GLU A 508 10.81 -21.12 1.39
C GLU A 508 10.72 -20.18 2.61
N ARG A 509 11.86 -19.65 3.07
CA ARG A 509 11.93 -18.76 4.25
C ARG A 509 11.26 -17.42 3.95
N ASP A 510 10.33 -16.99 4.80
CA ASP A 510 9.38 -15.91 4.51
C ASP A 510 9.81 -14.50 4.98
N ILE A 511 11.05 -14.34 5.47
CA ILE A 511 11.60 -13.04 5.87
C ILE A 511 11.79 -12.11 4.66
N LEU A 512 12.25 -12.65 3.53
CA LEU A 512 12.39 -11.92 2.26
C LEU A 512 11.36 -12.44 1.25
N THR A 513 10.78 -11.52 0.49
CA THR A 513 9.91 -11.88 -0.64
C THR A 513 10.69 -12.58 -1.76
N TYR A 514 10.02 -13.32 -2.64
CA TYR A 514 10.68 -13.90 -3.82
C TYR A 514 11.33 -12.85 -4.72
N ALA A 515 10.72 -11.66 -4.87
CA ALA A 515 11.34 -10.57 -5.62
C ALA A 515 12.65 -10.11 -4.98
N GLN A 516 12.69 -9.97 -3.65
CA GLN A 516 13.91 -9.61 -2.93
C GLN A 516 14.96 -10.72 -2.97
N ARG A 517 14.55 -11.99 -2.85
CA ARG A 517 15.45 -13.13 -3.01
C ARG A 517 16.09 -13.15 -4.40
N GLU A 518 15.30 -12.92 -5.43
CA GLU A 518 15.81 -12.82 -6.80
C GLU A 518 16.73 -11.60 -6.97
N LEU A 519 16.44 -10.44 -6.36
CA LEU A 519 17.37 -9.31 -6.34
C LEU A 519 18.70 -9.68 -5.66
N VAL A 520 18.69 -10.42 -4.56
CA VAL A 520 19.90 -10.96 -3.92
C VAL A 520 20.65 -11.86 -4.92
N THR A 521 19.94 -12.80 -5.54
CA THR A 521 20.50 -13.76 -6.51
C THR A 521 21.13 -13.07 -7.73
N VAL A 522 20.42 -12.14 -8.39
CA VAL A 522 20.98 -11.44 -9.56
C VAL A 522 22.14 -10.53 -9.15
N SER A 523 22.12 -9.97 -7.93
CA SER A 523 23.23 -9.15 -7.41
C SER A 523 24.51 -9.96 -7.23
N VAL A 524 24.43 -11.16 -6.64
CA VAL A 524 25.62 -12.02 -6.47
C VAL A 524 26.13 -12.54 -7.81
N ILE A 525 25.25 -12.95 -8.73
CA ILE A 525 25.66 -13.42 -10.06
C ILE A 525 26.35 -12.30 -10.84
N SER A 526 25.81 -11.06 -10.79
CA SER A 526 26.45 -9.89 -11.40
C SER A 526 27.80 -9.56 -10.77
N ALA A 527 27.97 -9.78 -9.46
CA ALA A 527 29.21 -9.47 -8.76
C ALA A 527 30.35 -10.46 -9.02
N ILE A 528 30.04 -11.76 -9.14
CA ILE A 528 31.05 -12.81 -9.37
C ILE A 528 31.49 -12.89 -10.83
N GLY A 529 30.60 -12.56 -11.78
CA GLY A 529 30.87 -12.60 -13.22
C GLY A 529 31.05 -14.02 -13.79
N GLY A 530 31.05 -14.15 -15.13
CA GLY A 530 31.28 -15.44 -15.82
C GLY A 530 30.13 -16.45 -15.70
N ALA A 531 28.94 -15.99 -15.29
CA ALA A 531 27.74 -16.79 -15.11
C ALA A 531 26.52 -16.17 -15.82
N GLU A 532 26.75 -15.55 -16.98
CA GLU A 532 25.74 -14.85 -17.78
C GLU A 532 24.52 -15.72 -18.13
N PRO A 533 24.64 -17.03 -18.43
CA PRO A 533 23.48 -17.90 -18.60
C PRO A 533 22.57 -17.99 -17.37
N MET A 534 23.16 -18.02 -16.16
CA MET A 534 22.40 -18.02 -14.91
C MET A 534 21.77 -16.66 -14.65
N LEU A 535 22.50 -15.57 -14.89
CA LEU A 535 21.97 -14.21 -14.78
C LEU A 535 20.75 -14.02 -15.69
N ARG A 536 20.83 -14.52 -16.93
CA ARG A 536 19.71 -14.49 -17.89
C ARG A 536 18.49 -15.24 -17.35
N SER A 537 18.70 -16.42 -16.75
CA SER A 537 17.61 -17.20 -16.15
C SER A 537 16.95 -16.46 -14.98
N HIS A 538 17.74 -15.93 -14.05
CA HIS A 538 17.22 -15.24 -12.87
C HIS A 538 16.59 -13.87 -13.19
N LEU A 539 17.09 -13.14 -14.19
CA LEU A 539 16.41 -11.93 -14.69
C LEU A 539 15.04 -12.26 -15.32
N ASN A 540 14.87 -13.43 -15.94
CA ASN A 540 13.55 -13.91 -16.36
C ASN A 540 12.64 -14.22 -15.17
N ILE A 541 13.19 -14.85 -14.11
CA ILE A 541 12.44 -15.12 -12.88
C ILE A 541 12.05 -13.81 -12.19
N CYS A 542 12.91 -12.80 -12.15
CA CYS A 542 12.59 -11.46 -11.65
C CYS A 542 11.32 -10.89 -12.30
N LEU A 543 11.19 -11.00 -13.62
CA LEU A 543 9.98 -10.61 -14.35
C LEU A 543 8.77 -11.48 -13.98
N ASN A 544 8.98 -12.78 -13.75
CA ASN A 544 7.91 -13.70 -13.34
C ASN A 544 7.34 -13.36 -11.96
N VAL A 545 8.18 -12.93 -11.02
CA VAL A 545 7.82 -12.54 -9.64
C VAL A 545 7.43 -11.07 -9.50
N GLY A 546 7.32 -10.34 -10.62
CA GLY A 546 6.66 -9.03 -10.68
C GLY A 546 7.58 -7.81 -10.63
N LEU A 547 8.90 -7.97 -10.81
CA LEU A 547 9.79 -6.83 -11.06
C LEU A 547 9.57 -6.30 -12.48
N SER A 548 9.49 -4.99 -12.64
CA SER A 548 9.29 -4.37 -13.95
C SER A 548 10.59 -4.26 -14.75
N PRO A 549 10.53 -4.13 -16.09
CA PRO A 549 11.70 -3.81 -16.90
C PRO A 549 12.46 -2.57 -16.42
N GLN A 550 11.75 -1.57 -15.89
CA GLN A 550 12.37 -0.34 -15.36
C GLN A 550 13.12 -0.61 -14.06
N GLN A 551 12.54 -1.36 -13.14
CA GLN A 551 13.21 -1.76 -11.90
C GLN A 551 14.45 -2.63 -12.18
N LEU A 552 14.43 -3.45 -13.22
CA LEU A 552 15.62 -4.21 -13.64
C LEU A 552 16.70 -3.33 -14.26
N LYS A 553 16.32 -2.27 -14.99
CA LYS A 553 17.29 -1.25 -15.46
C LYS A 553 17.93 -0.53 -14.26
N GLU A 554 17.13 -0.13 -13.28
CA GLU A 554 17.64 0.48 -12.04
C GLU A 554 18.53 -0.48 -11.24
N PHE A 555 18.20 -1.77 -11.19
CA PHE A 555 19.08 -2.78 -10.60
C PHE A 555 20.46 -2.76 -11.28
N VAL A 556 20.51 -2.73 -12.62
CA VAL A 556 21.77 -2.64 -13.37
C VAL A 556 22.52 -1.35 -13.05
N ASP A 557 21.81 -0.22 -12.94
CA ASP A 557 22.42 1.06 -12.57
C ASP A 557 23.02 1.00 -11.16
N ILE A 558 22.34 0.36 -10.19
CA ILE A 558 22.87 0.16 -8.84
C ILE A 558 24.08 -0.75 -8.84
N ILE A 559 24.07 -1.85 -9.62
CA ILE A 559 25.25 -2.73 -9.79
C ILE A 559 26.42 -1.94 -10.35
N GLN A 560 26.19 -1.11 -11.38
CA GLN A 560 27.20 -0.27 -11.97
C GLN A 560 27.79 0.72 -10.95
N CYS A 561 26.93 1.38 -10.18
CA CYS A 561 27.34 2.34 -9.18
C CYS A 561 27.99 1.70 -7.93
N THR A 562 27.68 0.44 -7.63
CA THR A 562 28.20 -0.27 -6.46
C THR A 562 29.52 -0.99 -6.75
N LEU A 563 29.63 -1.65 -7.91
CA LEU A 563 30.78 -2.52 -8.24
C LEU A 563 31.70 -1.94 -9.31
N GLY A 564 31.17 -1.08 -10.19
CA GLY A 564 31.92 -0.45 -11.28
C GLY A 564 31.31 -0.68 -12.67
N ASP A 565 31.87 0.01 -13.66
CA ASP A 565 31.36 0.02 -15.04
C ASP A 565 31.35 -1.34 -15.71
N LYS A 566 32.35 -2.19 -15.39
CA LYS A 566 32.45 -3.52 -16.00
C LYS A 566 31.25 -4.39 -15.61
N GLU A 567 31.01 -4.58 -14.31
CA GLU A 567 29.90 -5.39 -13.80
C GLU A 567 28.54 -4.82 -14.24
N GLY A 568 28.41 -3.50 -14.26
CA GLY A 568 27.23 -2.81 -14.79
C GLY A 568 26.98 -3.09 -16.28
N HIS A 569 28.01 -2.98 -17.12
CA HIS A 569 27.91 -3.27 -18.55
C HIS A 569 27.56 -4.73 -18.82
N ASP A 570 28.20 -5.68 -18.12
CA ASP A 570 27.94 -7.11 -18.28
C ASP A 570 26.48 -7.43 -17.90
N ALA A 571 25.99 -6.90 -16.78
CA ALA A 571 24.59 -7.08 -16.36
C ALA A 571 23.59 -6.41 -17.32
N ARG A 572 23.92 -5.22 -17.84
CA ARG A 572 23.12 -4.49 -18.85
C ARG A 572 22.96 -5.32 -20.12
N ALA A 573 24.05 -5.93 -20.61
CA ALA A 573 24.04 -6.74 -21.81
C ALA A 573 23.07 -7.92 -21.69
N VAL A 574 23.15 -8.65 -20.57
CA VAL A 574 22.24 -9.79 -20.31
C VAL A 574 20.79 -9.32 -20.14
N LEU A 575 20.54 -8.22 -19.42
CA LEU A 575 19.18 -7.67 -19.27
C LEU A 575 18.57 -7.30 -20.63
N ASN A 576 19.33 -6.63 -21.50
CA ASN A 576 18.87 -6.24 -22.83
C ASN A 576 18.46 -7.46 -23.67
N GLU A 577 19.18 -8.57 -23.57
CA GLU A 577 18.79 -9.82 -24.23
C GLU A 577 17.47 -10.38 -23.68
N VAL A 578 17.29 -10.38 -22.35
CA VAL A 578 16.05 -10.85 -21.70
C VAL A 578 14.85 -10.02 -22.12
N LEU A 579 14.98 -8.69 -22.09
CA LEU A 579 13.91 -7.76 -22.46
C LEU A 579 13.56 -7.86 -23.94
N LYS A 580 14.57 -7.98 -24.81
CA LYS A 580 14.39 -8.19 -26.25
C LYS A 580 13.65 -9.49 -26.53
N ALA A 581 14.03 -10.60 -25.89
CA ALA A 581 13.38 -11.90 -26.08
C ALA A 581 11.90 -11.91 -25.67
N LYS A 582 11.48 -11.03 -24.76
CA LYS A 582 10.09 -10.89 -24.32
C LYS A 582 9.30 -9.79 -25.02
N ASN A 583 9.87 -9.12 -26.03
CA ASN A 583 9.28 -7.94 -26.67
C ASN A 583 8.93 -6.80 -25.70
N LEU A 584 9.70 -6.66 -24.62
CA LEU A 584 9.50 -5.64 -23.57
C LEU A 584 10.38 -4.40 -23.79
N ASN A 585 10.79 -4.16 -25.05
CA ASN A 585 11.60 -3.00 -25.41
C ASN A 585 10.80 -1.70 -25.26
N THR A 586 10.97 -1.05 -24.12
CA THR A 586 10.68 0.37 -23.93
C THR A 586 11.89 1.14 -24.44
N SER A 587 11.67 2.10 -25.35
CA SER A 587 12.68 3.08 -25.75
C SER A 587 13.32 3.67 -24.50
N ALA A 588 14.59 3.37 -24.26
CA ALA A 588 15.30 3.90 -23.12
C ALA A 588 15.61 5.38 -23.40
N GLN A 589 15.08 6.27 -22.55
CA GLN A 589 15.90 7.41 -22.14
C GLN A 589 16.98 6.83 -21.24
N GLU A 590 18.24 7.09 -21.58
CA GLU A 590 19.39 6.77 -20.75
C GLU A 590 19.23 7.51 -19.41
N ALA A 591 18.77 6.80 -18.38
CA ALA A 591 18.99 7.24 -17.02
C ALA A 591 20.45 6.91 -16.69
N ALA A 592 21.31 7.92 -16.81
CA ALA A 592 22.69 7.81 -16.34
C ALA A 592 22.68 7.59 -14.83
N CYS A 593 23.24 6.46 -14.35
CA CYS A 593 23.52 6.27 -12.94
C CYS A 593 24.37 7.44 -12.47
N THR A 594 23.78 8.32 -11.66
CA THR A 594 24.42 9.56 -11.30
C THR A 594 25.44 9.25 -10.22
N ARG A 595 26.68 8.98 -10.64
CA ARG A 595 27.84 9.18 -9.76
C ARG A 595 27.70 10.59 -9.19
N LEU A 596 28.11 10.81 -7.94
CA LEU A 596 28.13 12.12 -7.25
C LEU A 596 28.73 13.28 -8.06
N ASP A 597 29.33 13.01 -9.22
CA ASP A 597 29.86 13.99 -10.15
C ASP A 597 28.83 14.56 -11.16
N GLN A 598 27.65 13.93 -11.35
CA GLN A 598 26.67 14.31 -12.38
C GLN A 598 25.32 14.86 -11.88
N THR A 599 25.03 14.85 -10.57
CA THR A 599 23.82 15.51 -9.97
C THR A 599 24.10 16.93 -9.50
N LEU A 600 25.37 17.33 -9.40
CA LEU A 600 25.74 18.64 -8.92
C LEU A 600 25.40 19.70 -9.97
N LEU A 601 24.82 20.82 -9.53
CA LEU A 601 24.51 21.96 -10.41
C LEU A 601 25.74 22.43 -11.20
N PHE A 602 26.93 22.24 -10.63
CA PHE A 602 28.23 22.45 -11.26
C PHE A 602 29.15 21.26 -10.95
N PRO A 603 30.10 20.91 -11.82
CA PRO A 603 31.05 19.81 -11.57
C PRO A 603 31.76 19.94 -10.22
N LYS A 604 32.13 18.80 -9.63
CA LYS A 604 32.79 18.73 -8.31
C LYS A 604 34.11 19.50 -8.27
N GLY A 605 34.80 19.60 -9.42
CA GLY A 605 36.06 20.32 -9.58
C GLY A 605 37.28 19.56 -9.08
N GLU A 606 38.41 20.26 -8.97
CA GLU A 606 39.66 19.66 -8.52
C GLU A 606 39.70 19.50 -7.01
N LYS A 607 40.31 18.39 -6.54
CA LYS A 607 40.55 18.18 -5.12
C LYS A 607 41.48 19.27 -4.58
N ILE A 608 41.05 19.96 -3.52
CA ILE A 608 41.86 20.97 -2.83
C ILE A 608 43.02 20.27 -2.10
N LYS A 609 44.24 20.74 -2.33
CA LYS A 609 45.49 20.15 -1.78
C LYS A 609 46.19 21.03 -0.74
N ASN A 610 45.69 22.24 -0.49
CA ASN A 610 46.27 23.13 0.51
C ASN A 610 45.84 22.73 1.93
N SER A 611 46.46 23.34 2.94
CA SER A 611 46.16 23.07 4.35
C SER A 611 45.01 23.90 4.91
N ASN A 612 44.19 24.56 4.08
CA ASN A 612 43.12 25.45 4.54
C ASN A 612 41.81 24.72 4.89
N PHE A 613 41.79 23.41 4.73
CA PHE A 613 40.63 22.56 4.97
C PHE A 613 41.03 21.40 5.88
N THR A 614 40.09 20.98 6.74
CA THR A 614 40.14 19.68 7.41
C THR A 614 39.23 18.73 6.64
N GLY A 615 39.69 17.51 6.35
CA GLY A 615 38.98 16.55 5.50
C GLY A 615 39.16 16.82 4.00
N THR A 616 38.38 16.13 3.16
CA THR A 616 38.45 16.27 1.70
C THR A 616 37.45 17.31 1.20
N ALA A 617 37.93 18.29 0.44
CA ALA A 617 37.09 19.24 -0.29
C ALA A 617 37.57 19.39 -1.74
N TYR A 618 36.66 19.81 -2.61
CA TYR A 618 36.88 20.00 -4.04
C TYR A 618 36.38 21.39 -4.44
N LEU A 619 37.09 22.03 -5.36
CA LEU A 619 36.77 23.38 -5.86
C LEU A 619 36.72 23.37 -7.38
N GLN A 620 35.59 23.79 -7.92
CA GLN A 620 35.45 24.22 -9.30
C GLN A 620 35.27 25.75 -9.32
N MET A 621 36.25 26.48 -9.84
CA MET A 621 36.07 27.90 -10.11
C MET A 621 35.06 28.09 -11.24
N LEU A 622 34.05 28.93 -11.01
CA LEU A 622 33.00 29.26 -11.99
C LEU A 622 33.27 30.62 -12.63
N VAL A 623 33.70 31.59 -11.81
CA VAL A 623 34.07 32.94 -12.24
C VAL A 623 35.28 33.41 -11.44
N GLU A 624 36.33 33.84 -12.13
CA GLU A 624 37.46 34.53 -11.51
C GLU A 624 37.15 36.03 -11.37
N ALA A 625 37.68 36.66 -10.33
CA ALA A 625 37.54 38.11 -10.17
C ALA A 625 38.47 38.84 -11.14
N ASP A 626 37.97 39.89 -11.79
CA ASP A 626 38.72 40.74 -12.72
C ASP A 626 38.36 42.23 -12.56
N SER A 627 38.90 43.07 -13.44
CA SER A 627 38.67 44.53 -13.38
C SER A 627 37.22 44.98 -13.63
N GLN A 628 36.36 44.12 -14.20
CA GLN A 628 34.95 44.41 -14.48
C GLN A 628 34.01 43.77 -13.46
N ASN A 629 34.38 42.60 -12.91
CA ASN A 629 33.66 41.90 -11.85
C ASN A 629 34.59 41.57 -10.69
N ASN A 630 34.45 42.32 -9.59
CA ASN A 630 35.28 42.12 -8.40
C ASN A 630 34.90 40.88 -7.56
N ASN A 631 33.96 40.03 -8.00
CA ASN A 631 33.55 38.83 -7.26
C ASN A 631 34.16 37.57 -7.88
N SER A 632 34.76 36.73 -7.04
CA SER A 632 35.11 35.35 -7.39
C SER A 632 33.99 34.41 -6.99
N ILE A 633 33.58 33.51 -7.89
CA ILE A 633 32.51 32.53 -7.66
C ILE A 633 33.07 31.12 -7.83
N GLY A 634 32.95 30.29 -6.80
CA GLY A 634 33.39 28.90 -6.82
C GLY A 634 32.33 27.92 -6.31
N ASN A 635 32.21 26.78 -6.98
CA ASN A 635 31.46 25.62 -6.47
C ASN A 635 32.39 24.79 -5.57
N VAL A 636 32.02 24.64 -4.31
CA VAL A 636 32.79 23.89 -3.31
C VAL A 636 32.01 22.67 -2.86
N THR A 637 32.62 21.51 -2.96
CA THR A 637 32.06 20.23 -2.49
C THR A 637 32.88 19.68 -1.34
N PHE A 638 32.25 19.48 -0.19
CA PHE A 638 32.84 18.90 1.01
C PHE A 638 32.38 17.45 1.18
N GLU A 639 33.31 16.53 1.45
CA GLU A 639 32.98 15.19 1.96
C GLU A 639 32.49 15.27 3.41
N PRO A 640 31.71 14.28 3.92
CA PRO A 640 31.26 14.27 5.30
C PRO A 640 32.40 14.57 6.30
N GLY A 641 32.13 15.48 7.24
CA GLY A 641 33.10 15.94 8.23
C GLY A 641 34.14 16.96 7.73
N ALA A 642 34.22 17.22 6.42
CA ALA A 642 35.17 18.18 5.86
C ALA A 642 34.70 19.63 6.04
N ARG A 643 35.63 20.54 6.32
CA ARG A 643 35.34 21.95 6.62
C ARG A 643 36.52 22.88 6.34
N THR A 644 36.24 24.16 6.16
CA THR A 644 37.27 25.21 6.11
C THR A 644 37.89 25.46 7.48
N LYS A 645 39.12 25.98 7.50
CA LYS A 645 39.66 26.71 8.66
C LYS A 645 38.81 27.95 8.95
N TRP A 646 38.96 28.50 10.15
CA TRP A 646 38.49 29.87 10.41
C TRP A 646 39.13 30.82 9.39
N HIS A 647 38.34 31.71 8.81
CA HIS A 647 38.83 32.68 7.84
C HIS A 647 37.96 33.94 7.79
N ILE A 648 38.51 34.98 7.17
CA ILE A 648 37.89 36.29 7.02
C ILE A 648 37.92 36.69 5.54
N HIS A 649 36.81 37.26 5.08
CA HIS A 649 36.72 37.95 3.79
C HIS A 649 36.59 39.47 4.02
N PRO A 650 37.56 40.31 3.58
CA PRO A 650 37.51 41.77 3.79
C PRO A 650 36.29 42.47 3.17
N ALA A 651 35.71 41.88 2.12
CA ALA A 651 34.49 42.34 1.46
C ALA A 651 33.22 41.55 1.84
N GLY A 652 33.35 40.45 2.62
CA GLY A 652 32.26 39.52 2.94
C GLY A 652 32.12 38.37 1.94
N GLN A 653 31.20 37.45 2.24
CA GLN A 653 30.93 36.27 1.40
C GLN A 653 29.46 35.87 1.46
N ILE A 654 28.94 35.35 0.35
CA ILE A 654 27.61 34.76 0.26
C ILE A 654 27.74 33.30 -0.13
N LEU A 655 27.00 32.43 0.55
CA LEU A 655 26.89 31.01 0.22
C LEU A 655 25.48 30.69 -0.25
N LEU A 656 25.38 30.03 -1.40
CA LEU A 656 24.13 29.42 -1.88
C LEU A 656 24.26 27.91 -1.75
N VAL A 657 23.44 27.28 -0.92
CA VAL A 657 23.53 25.82 -0.69
C VAL A 657 22.79 25.09 -1.79
N THR A 658 23.53 24.32 -2.59
CA THR A 658 23.00 23.64 -3.78
C THR A 658 22.73 22.16 -3.53
N ASP A 659 23.42 21.54 -2.56
CA ASP A 659 23.13 20.17 -2.15
C ASP A 659 23.65 19.83 -0.74
N GLY A 660 23.09 18.76 -0.16
CA GLY A 660 23.57 18.18 1.10
C GLY A 660 23.20 18.95 2.38
N VAL A 661 23.83 18.54 3.48
CA VAL A 661 23.65 19.12 4.83
C VAL A 661 25.00 19.60 5.36
N GLY A 662 25.10 20.88 5.70
CA GLY A 662 26.32 21.52 6.17
C GLY A 662 26.16 22.27 7.49
N TYR A 663 27.30 22.71 8.01
CA TYR A 663 27.40 23.60 9.15
C TYR A 663 28.08 24.90 8.76
N VAL A 664 27.61 25.99 9.34
CA VAL A 664 28.24 27.31 9.26
C VAL A 664 28.34 27.92 10.65
N GLN A 665 29.41 28.66 10.92
CA GLN A 665 29.57 29.35 12.19
C GLN A 665 30.37 30.64 12.04
N GLU A 666 29.88 31.71 12.66
CA GLU A 666 30.63 32.95 12.89
C GLU A 666 31.30 32.89 14.27
N LYS A 667 32.51 33.43 14.40
CA LYS A 667 33.27 33.36 15.63
C LYS A 667 32.51 34.04 16.78
N GLY A 668 32.33 33.31 17.89
CA GLY A 668 31.55 33.75 19.05
C GLY A 668 30.03 33.58 18.92
N LYS A 669 29.52 33.01 17.83
CA LYS A 669 28.09 32.67 17.64
C LYS A 669 27.88 31.15 17.62
N PRO A 670 26.65 30.67 17.90
CA PRO A 670 26.33 29.25 17.79
C PRO A 670 26.43 28.76 16.33
N LYS A 671 26.86 27.50 16.18
CA LYS A 671 26.87 26.79 14.89
C LYS A 671 25.45 26.64 14.36
N ARG A 672 25.28 26.83 13.05
CA ARG A 672 23.99 26.72 12.35
C ARG A 672 24.03 25.57 11.35
N VAL A 673 22.96 24.79 11.29
CA VAL A 673 22.76 23.77 10.24
C VAL A 673 22.16 24.43 9.01
N VAL A 674 22.70 24.10 7.85
CA VAL A 674 22.24 24.59 6.55
C VAL A 674 21.95 23.42 5.60
N ARG A 675 20.95 23.57 4.74
CA ARG A 675 20.44 22.55 3.82
C ARG A 675 20.27 23.13 2.41
N LYS A 676 20.13 22.26 1.42
CA LYS A 676 19.79 22.63 0.04
C LYS A 676 18.67 23.68 -0.01
N GLY A 677 18.94 24.79 -0.71
CA GLY A 677 18.04 25.93 -0.84
C GLY A 677 18.32 27.08 0.14
N ASP A 678 19.15 26.87 1.18
CA ASP A 678 19.50 27.92 2.13
C ASP A 678 20.52 28.92 1.54
N VAL A 679 20.45 30.15 2.04
CA VAL A 679 21.39 31.24 1.72
C VAL A 679 22.03 31.75 3.00
N VAL A 680 23.36 31.88 3.01
CA VAL A 680 24.13 32.41 4.14
C VAL A 680 24.91 33.64 3.68
N VAL A 681 24.88 34.71 4.47
CA VAL A 681 25.63 35.94 4.20
C VAL A 681 26.56 36.22 5.37
N PHE A 682 27.86 36.24 5.11
CA PHE A 682 28.89 36.64 6.07
C PHE A 682 29.30 38.09 5.82
N PRO A 683 29.12 38.99 6.81
CA PRO A 683 29.52 40.39 6.67
C PRO A 683 31.03 40.57 6.48
N PRO A 684 31.47 41.73 5.93
CA PRO A 684 32.87 42.10 5.85
C PRO A 684 33.61 41.94 7.19
N ASN A 685 34.82 41.38 7.14
CA ASN A 685 35.71 41.23 8.28
C ASN A 685 35.20 40.31 9.42
N VAL A 686 34.18 39.48 9.18
CA VAL A 686 33.71 38.50 10.16
C VAL A 686 34.46 37.17 9.99
N SER A 687 35.06 36.68 11.08
CA SER A 687 35.68 35.35 11.13
C SER A 687 34.62 34.26 11.13
N HIS A 688 34.69 33.33 10.20
CA HIS A 688 33.74 32.23 10.06
C HIS A 688 34.38 30.95 9.51
N TRP A 689 33.67 29.84 9.65
CA TRP A 689 33.94 28.59 8.93
C TRP A 689 32.64 27.97 8.42
N HIS A 690 32.78 27.08 7.44
CA HIS A 690 31.68 26.31 6.89
C HIS A 690 32.17 24.95 6.35
N GLY A 691 31.29 23.96 6.33
CA GLY A 691 31.65 22.61 5.89
C GLY A 691 30.50 21.63 5.94
N ALA A 692 30.78 20.39 5.58
CA ALA A 692 29.85 19.28 5.67
C ALA A 692 29.46 18.97 7.11
N SER A 693 28.25 18.45 7.27
CA SER A 693 27.84 17.74 8.50
C SER A 693 28.62 16.43 8.64
N ALA A 694 28.46 15.74 9.77
CA ALA A 694 29.28 14.57 10.10
C ALA A 694 28.98 13.36 9.18
N ASP A 695 27.76 13.29 8.66
CA ASP A 695 27.17 12.15 7.95
C ASP A 695 26.70 12.50 6.52
N SER A 696 26.72 13.77 6.12
CA SER A 696 26.29 14.22 4.79
C SER A 696 27.37 15.03 4.09
N ALA A 697 27.55 14.80 2.79
CA ALA A 697 28.31 15.72 1.95
C ALA A 697 27.61 17.09 1.88
N PHE A 698 28.33 18.12 1.50
CA PHE A 698 27.78 19.48 1.43
C PHE A 698 28.33 20.23 0.23
N VAL A 699 27.44 20.84 -0.55
CA VAL A 699 27.78 21.55 -1.78
C VAL A 699 27.21 22.95 -1.76
N GLN A 700 28.07 23.92 -2.07
CA GLN A 700 27.74 25.33 -2.04
C GLN A 700 28.38 26.08 -3.20
N ILE A 701 27.73 27.16 -3.63
CA ILE A 701 28.34 28.21 -4.43
C ILE A 701 28.79 29.32 -3.48
N ALA A 702 30.10 29.59 -3.43
CA ALA A 702 30.68 30.68 -2.66
C ALA A 702 30.91 31.88 -3.57
N ILE A 703 30.23 32.99 -3.28
CA ILE A 703 30.39 34.29 -3.94
C ILE A 703 31.19 35.18 -2.99
N THR A 704 32.42 35.50 -3.38
CA THR A 704 33.39 36.21 -2.53
C THR A 704 33.82 37.51 -3.18
N GLY A 705 33.63 38.64 -2.49
CA GLY A 705 34.13 39.93 -2.94
C GLY A 705 35.65 40.02 -2.79
N ARG A 706 36.34 40.57 -3.81
CA ARG A 706 37.80 40.73 -3.84
C ARG A 706 38.27 42.19 -3.88
N GLU A 707 37.35 43.14 -3.96
CA GLU A 707 37.65 44.58 -4.06
C GLU A 707 38.33 45.17 -2.82
N LYS A 708 38.28 44.47 -1.67
CA LYS A 708 38.96 44.85 -0.42
C LYS A 708 40.12 43.92 -0.04
N GLY A 709 40.55 43.03 -0.94
CA GLY A 709 41.66 42.11 -0.73
C GLY A 709 41.25 40.63 -0.69
N GLU A 710 42.24 39.77 -0.46
CA GLU A 710 42.06 38.32 -0.47
C GLU A 710 41.53 37.74 0.85
N THR A 711 41.13 36.46 0.82
CA THR A 711 40.76 35.68 2.01
C THR A 711 41.92 35.61 2.99
N ILE A 712 41.66 35.96 4.26
CA ILE A 712 42.63 35.87 5.35
C ILE A 712 42.33 34.60 6.15
N TRP A 713 43.16 33.57 5.97
CA TRP A 713 43.05 32.29 6.67
C TRP A 713 43.60 32.36 8.10
N GLN A 714 42.95 31.67 9.03
CA GLN A 714 43.26 31.67 10.46
C GLN A 714 43.49 30.23 10.98
N GLU A 715 43.25 29.98 12.27
CA GLU A 715 43.40 28.67 12.90
C GLU A 715 42.43 27.61 12.39
N ILE A 716 42.78 26.33 12.65
CA ILE A 716 41.91 25.19 12.35
C ILE A 716 40.66 25.19 13.24
N VAL A 717 39.55 24.69 12.71
CA VAL A 717 38.38 24.32 13.52
C VAL A 717 38.66 22.96 14.13
N THR A 718 38.88 22.92 15.44
CA THR A 718 39.17 21.67 16.16
C THR A 718 37.99 20.70 16.06
N ASP A 719 38.24 19.39 16.22
CA ASP A 719 37.14 18.41 16.23
C ASP A 719 36.16 18.63 17.39
N GLU A 720 36.62 19.23 18.49
CA GLU A 720 35.77 19.59 19.62
C GLU A 720 34.83 20.75 19.25
N GLU A 721 35.37 21.85 18.70
CA GLU A 721 34.56 22.98 18.21
C GLU A 721 33.60 22.56 17.09
N TYR A 722 34.01 21.61 16.23
CA TYR A 722 33.14 21.08 15.17
C TYR A 722 31.96 20.28 15.73
N ARG A 723 32.14 19.58 16.86
CA ARG A 723 31.10 18.75 17.49
C ARG A 723 30.12 19.56 18.33
N GLN A 724 30.57 20.62 19.01
CA GLN A 724 29.74 21.56 19.76
C GLN A 724 28.83 22.38 18.83
#